data_AF-A0A939Z5K4-F1
#
_entry.id   AF-A0A939Z5K4-F1
#
_cell.length_a   1.000
_cell.length_b   1.000
_cell.length_c   1.000
_cell.angle_alpha   90.00
_cell.angle_beta   90.00
_cell.angle_gamma   90.00
#
_symmetry.space_group_name_H-M   'P 1'
#
loop_
_entity.id
_entity.type
_entity.pdbx_description
1 polymer ?
#
loop_
_entity_poly.entity_id
_entity_poly.type
_entity_poly.pdbx_seq_one_letter_code
_entity_poly.pdbx_strand_id
1 'polypeptide(L)'
;MKHLSIILIALVLALTTAGTLPAQVFADALPEYISEVKIYEGSYSTAKAEGFTILCGEDGKPVDLNQGSGSNNVGAKGDKAVYLGYKTTTDREDAITDLALMNMKGGYSVEEYDALMADQMKSQIVPLVDGFLAAINEYRENYNSDNEANRQRAMYIHDILDKMKDDDCGGAGLGELLLNKTVYEMAKPKCDALSAKDKETISLYDVNIQVRDSLPAGEKNKHADILTIIAQSNGKATLMIENLITRAADTGEDNWLDRFSGITYTDLAGLLDMLPTDAEAELARNYDSDAKKLLNMWDDLSKDLGNSAEAEKTVKGFNEDKYDEAFDALKEVTGEVTLDIAKKTLGDYADAQTDLYDAAYDAETLAIREKLAEYEYGNGTLLDFFSKPASEIKNDIKVLYPLIASLSDGQRAGLEFISLKELLVIAMTDENGYSDAELDEFEDISVYDGVDRGIYQKGGVALTSDTLRTKALSKTMEEDSLFSGWTIAAMVITGVTIAAFAASAVSWSKYAAKLGDITEKINTHKEVLFMQWGDKPGINVVRQEGLKFGGWNMNDVFAEGEHPEWRQVYEGATSGTSLSKGLTIGLGVAMVALALVTTYLTYSDMKAYYNVKFTPIPHYMVDEKDITVINESGDTIVIKNQSAYYKVVECNRKKGDDYFDIIDTCADMNGCVNPQWLALYAQKSDIASPILAGSFLVKVNDKNLPAGYKTGIHMFGSGSACNLNNENYCWNKSANSVMVYFKTQSTSGASTSGSNFTTGSLALAGVCGLAAGALISGIAATAIGKKKRKTAA
;
A
#
# COMPACT_ATOMS: atom_id res chain seq x y z
N MET A 1 33.98 29.97 12.18
CA MET A 1 34.10 29.65 10.72
C MET A 1 34.32 28.16 10.43
N LYS A 2 35.44 27.50 10.79
CA LYS A 2 35.58 26.03 10.62
C LYS A 2 34.47 25.24 11.32
N HIS A 3 34.03 25.71 12.49
CA HIS A 3 32.89 25.13 13.20
C HIS A 3 31.52 25.42 12.53
N LEU A 4 31.39 26.49 11.73
CA LEU A 4 30.10 26.93 11.20
C LEU A 4 29.60 26.04 10.04
N SER A 5 30.52 25.49 9.24
CA SER A 5 30.23 24.59 8.12
C SER A 5 29.88 23.17 8.56
N ILE A 6 30.56 22.68 9.59
CA ILE A 6 30.22 21.41 10.27
C ILE A 6 28.86 21.54 10.94
N ILE A 7 28.60 22.67 11.62
CA ILE A 7 27.30 22.98 12.20
C ILE A 7 26.20 22.97 11.14
N LEU A 8 26.39 23.57 9.95
CA LEU A 8 25.33 23.68 8.92
C LEU A 8 24.96 22.34 8.26
N ILE A 9 25.93 21.47 7.98
CA ILE A 9 25.66 20.12 7.44
C ILE A 9 25.05 19.23 8.55
N ALA A 10 25.52 19.37 9.79
CA ALA A 10 24.92 18.71 10.96
C ALA A 10 23.51 19.21 11.20
N LEU A 11 23.23 20.47 10.89
CA LEU A 11 21.92 21.09 10.97
C LEU A 11 20.96 20.53 9.93
N VAL A 12 21.40 20.37 8.68
CA VAL A 12 20.57 19.80 7.61
C VAL A 12 20.24 18.33 7.90
N LEU A 13 21.22 17.56 8.39
CA LEU A 13 21.03 16.16 8.79
C LEU A 13 20.22 16.01 10.09
N ALA A 14 20.45 16.90 11.07
CA ALA A 14 19.67 16.96 12.30
C ALA A 14 18.25 17.49 12.06
N LEU A 15 18.00 18.33 11.05
CA LEU A 15 16.65 18.78 10.67
C LEU A 15 15.90 17.72 9.88
N THR A 16 16.60 16.87 9.13
CA THR A 16 15.96 15.69 8.54
C THR A 16 15.49 14.69 9.60
N THR A 17 16.19 14.59 10.74
CA THR A 17 15.81 13.70 11.86
C THR A 17 14.91 14.39 12.90
N ALA A 18 15.05 15.70 13.14
CA ALA A 18 14.30 16.48 14.13
C ALA A 18 12.99 17.08 13.60
N GLY A 19 12.73 17.02 12.29
CA GLY A 19 11.49 17.48 11.66
C GLY A 19 10.21 16.74 12.07
N THR A 20 10.24 15.92 13.12
CA THR A 20 9.10 15.15 13.64
C THR A 20 8.80 15.39 15.12
N LEU A 21 9.26 16.49 15.72
CA LEU A 21 8.81 16.86 17.07
C LEU A 21 7.50 17.65 17.00
N PRO A 22 6.35 17.07 17.38
CA PRO A 22 5.09 17.79 17.39
C PRO A 22 5.14 18.91 18.43
N ALA A 23 5.03 20.15 17.94
CA ALA A 23 4.79 21.32 18.77
C ALA A 23 3.42 21.19 19.44
N GLN A 24 3.38 20.59 20.64
CA GLN A 24 2.16 20.50 21.44
C GLN A 24 1.77 21.90 21.93
N VAL A 25 0.89 22.58 21.19
CA VAL A 25 0.08 23.71 21.70
C VAL A 25 -0.66 23.21 22.98
N PHE A 26 -1.08 24.01 23.94
CA PHE A 26 -2.49 24.39 24.07
C PHE A 26 -2.75 25.01 25.45
N ALA A 27 -3.78 25.85 25.51
CA ALA A 27 -4.66 25.98 26.67
C ALA A 27 -6.08 26.41 26.24
N ASP A 28 -6.69 25.58 25.41
CA ASP A 28 -7.99 24.95 25.71
C ASP A 28 -7.70 23.44 25.72
N ALA A 29 -8.52 22.59 26.35
CA ALA A 29 -8.25 21.14 26.32
C ALA A 29 -8.16 20.68 24.85
N LEU A 30 -6.96 20.26 24.47
CA LEU A 30 -6.67 19.71 23.15
C LEU A 30 -7.74 18.70 22.76
N PRO A 31 -8.43 18.85 21.62
CA PRO A 31 -9.21 17.73 21.12
C PRO A 31 -8.27 16.52 20.96
N GLU A 32 -8.59 15.44 21.67
CA GLU A 32 -7.93 14.15 21.45
C GLU A 32 -8.49 13.51 20.18
N TYR A 33 -7.58 12.99 19.36
CA TYR A 33 -7.88 12.27 18.13
C TYR A 33 -7.53 10.79 18.27
N ILE A 34 -8.02 9.98 17.35
CA ILE A 34 -7.61 8.57 17.24
C ILE A 34 -6.27 8.52 16.49
N SER A 35 -5.21 7.93 17.06
CA SER A 35 -3.92 7.72 16.36
C SER A 35 -3.79 6.34 15.74
N GLU A 36 -4.41 5.34 16.36
CA GLU A 36 -4.25 3.94 15.97
C GLU A 36 -5.55 3.19 16.28
N VAL A 37 -5.90 2.23 15.43
CA VAL A 37 -6.97 1.27 15.67
C VAL A 37 -6.43 -0.14 15.53
N LYS A 38 -7.00 -1.08 16.27
CA LYS A 38 -6.64 -2.51 16.23
C LYS A 38 -7.87 -3.36 16.49
N ILE A 39 -7.96 -4.51 15.83
CA ILE A 39 -9.04 -5.47 16.06
C ILE A 39 -8.59 -6.58 17.02
N TYR A 40 -9.40 -6.86 18.03
CA TYR A 40 -9.20 -7.96 18.95
C TYR A 40 -10.20 -9.06 18.63
N GLU A 41 -9.70 -10.17 18.10
CA GLU A 41 -10.52 -11.34 17.77
C GLU A 41 -10.53 -12.33 18.95
N GLY A 42 -11.72 -12.77 19.35
CA GLY A 42 -11.97 -13.72 20.44
C GLY A 42 -11.78 -13.14 21.85
N SER A 43 -10.69 -12.41 22.10
CA SER A 43 -10.39 -11.80 23.41
C SER A 43 -9.68 -10.44 23.27
N TYR A 44 -10.11 -9.47 24.07
CA TYR A 44 -9.48 -8.16 24.20
C TYR A 44 -8.63 -8.01 25.46
N SER A 45 -8.31 -9.11 26.16
CA SER A 45 -7.59 -9.07 27.45
C SER A 45 -6.20 -8.45 27.36
N THR A 46 -5.55 -8.49 26.19
CA THR A 46 -4.22 -7.89 25.97
C THR A 46 -4.28 -6.40 25.60
N ALA A 47 -5.46 -5.88 25.25
CA ALA A 47 -5.61 -4.53 24.73
C ALA A 47 -5.04 -3.46 25.66
N LYS A 48 -5.37 -3.55 26.95
CA LYS A 48 -4.87 -2.60 27.95
C LYS A 48 -3.34 -2.66 28.10
N ALA A 49 -2.74 -3.84 28.01
CA ALA A 49 -1.29 -3.99 28.09
C ALA A 49 -0.57 -3.43 26.85
N GLU A 50 -1.26 -3.42 25.72
CA GLU A 50 -0.80 -2.84 24.45
C GLU A 50 -1.15 -1.32 24.33
N GLY A 51 -1.78 -0.73 25.35
CA GLY A 51 -2.16 0.69 25.39
C GLY A 51 -3.46 1.05 24.68
N PHE A 52 -4.26 0.07 24.25
CA PHE A 52 -5.53 0.30 23.56
C PHE A 52 -6.72 0.42 24.52
N THR A 53 -7.61 1.35 24.21
CA THR A 53 -8.95 1.46 24.81
C THR A 53 -9.95 0.69 23.95
N ILE A 54 -10.76 -0.17 24.56
CA ILE A 54 -11.78 -0.94 23.85
C ILE A 54 -13.04 -0.10 23.66
N LEU A 55 -13.58 -0.13 22.44
CA LEU A 55 -14.85 0.52 22.11
C LEU A 55 -16.00 -0.11 22.90
N CYS A 56 -16.69 0.74 23.66
CA CYS A 56 -17.86 0.38 24.43
C CYS A 56 -19.14 0.92 23.82
N GLY A 57 -20.26 0.27 24.13
CA GLY A 57 -21.60 0.72 23.78
C GLY A 57 -22.10 1.80 24.74
N GLU A 58 -23.35 2.23 24.54
CA GLU A 58 -24.01 3.21 25.44
C GLU A 58 -24.15 2.71 26.89
N ASP A 59 -24.10 1.39 27.11
CA ASP A 59 -24.12 0.78 28.45
C ASP A 59 -22.74 0.70 29.12
N GLY A 60 -21.70 1.23 28.46
CA GLY A 60 -20.32 1.24 28.95
C GLY A 60 -19.59 -0.10 28.85
N LYS A 61 -20.17 -1.13 28.20
CA LYS A 61 -19.53 -2.43 28.02
C LYS A 61 -18.91 -2.57 26.63
N PRO A 62 -17.83 -3.35 26.49
CA PRO A 62 -17.26 -3.71 25.18
C PRO A 62 -18.33 -4.28 24.25
N VAL A 63 -18.36 -3.78 23.01
CA VAL A 63 -19.32 -4.26 22.00
C VAL A 63 -18.64 -5.29 21.12
N ASP A 64 -19.32 -6.43 20.96
CA ASP A 64 -18.99 -7.40 19.92
C ASP A 64 -19.50 -6.90 18.57
N LEU A 65 -18.59 -6.47 17.70
CA LEU A 65 -18.92 -5.84 16.42
C LEU A 65 -19.46 -6.82 15.40
N ASN A 66 -19.18 -8.11 15.55
CA ASN A 66 -19.74 -9.17 14.71
C ASN A 66 -20.81 -10.01 15.42
N GLN A 67 -21.49 -9.42 16.42
CA GLN A 67 -22.44 -10.14 17.26
C GLN A 67 -23.51 -10.89 16.44
N GLY A 68 -23.47 -12.21 16.54
CA GLY A 68 -24.41 -13.12 15.89
C GLY A 68 -24.19 -13.28 14.39
N SER A 69 -23.05 -12.85 13.84
CA SER A 69 -22.71 -13.03 12.42
C SER A 69 -22.39 -14.49 12.08
N GLY A 70 -21.81 -15.24 13.03
CA GLY A 70 -21.42 -16.63 12.84
C GLY A 70 -22.61 -17.58 12.84
N SER A 71 -22.32 -18.88 12.70
CA SER A 71 -23.32 -19.93 12.54
C SER A 71 -22.96 -21.17 13.34
N ASN A 72 -23.96 -21.75 14.00
CA ASN A 72 -23.86 -23.02 14.71
C ASN A 72 -24.30 -24.20 13.83
N ASN A 73 -24.50 -23.98 12.52
CA ASN A 73 -24.84 -25.06 11.59
C ASN A 73 -23.67 -26.03 11.42
N VAL A 74 -23.99 -27.29 11.08
CA VAL A 74 -22.98 -28.32 10.83
C VAL A 74 -22.02 -27.86 9.72
N GLY A 75 -20.73 -27.80 10.03
CA GLY A 75 -19.68 -27.36 9.08
C GLY A 75 -19.28 -25.89 9.20
N ALA A 76 -20.03 -25.06 9.92
CA ALA A 76 -19.64 -23.70 10.23
C ALA A 76 -18.61 -23.66 11.39
N LYS A 77 -17.85 -22.56 11.47
CA LYS A 77 -16.78 -22.37 12.46
C LYS A 77 -17.26 -21.86 13.83
N GLY A 78 -18.57 -21.71 14.04
CA GLY A 78 -19.14 -21.14 15.25
C GLY A 78 -19.10 -19.60 15.26
N ASP A 79 -19.01 -19.04 16.47
CA ASP A 79 -18.92 -17.60 16.71
C ASP A 79 -17.54 -17.24 17.28
N LYS A 80 -16.96 -16.14 16.79
CA LYS A 80 -15.74 -15.53 17.34
C LYS A 80 -15.98 -14.03 17.44
N ALA A 81 -16.02 -13.50 18.66
CA ALA A 81 -16.30 -12.09 18.90
C ALA A 81 -15.20 -11.18 18.34
N VAL A 82 -15.58 -9.99 17.89
CA VAL A 82 -14.68 -8.99 17.30
C VAL A 82 -14.82 -7.67 18.05
N TYR A 83 -13.72 -7.15 18.59
CA TYR A 83 -13.71 -5.89 19.34
C TYR A 83 -12.78 -4.88 18.68
N LEU A 84 -13.19 -3.61 18.61
CA LEU A 84 -12.32 -2.52 18.16
C LEU A 84 -11.61 -1.89 19.36
N GLY A 85 -10.29 -1.88 19.33
CA GLY A 85 -9.44 -1.09 20.22
C GLY A 85 -8.90 0.13 19.49
N TYR A 86 -8.67 1.22 20.23
CA TYR A 86 -8.04 2.43 19.70
C TYR A 86 -7.05 3.07 20.68
N LYS A 87 -6.06 3.79 20.15
CA LYS A 87 -5.20 4.71 20.88
C LYS A 87 -5.55 6.15 20.53
N THR A 88 -5.17 7.08 21.40
CA THR A 88 -5.41 8.50 21.21
C THR A 88 -4.11 9.26 21.03
N THR A 89 -4.21 10.41 20.36
CA THR A 89 -3.13 11.38 20.22
C THR A 89 -3.69 12.79 20.29
N THR A 90 -2.84 13.76 20.60
CA THR A 90 -3.14 15.18 20.45
C THR A 90 -2.50 15.78 19.21
N ASP A 91 -1.61 15.02 18.55
CA ASP A 91 -1.01 15.37 17.28
C ASP A 91 -2.01 15.12 16.14
N ARG A 92 -2.27 16.15 15.35
CA ARG A 92 -3.17 16.07 14.21
C ARG A 92 -2.56 15.26 13.06
N GLU A 93 -1.25 15.30 12.88
CA GLU A 93 -0.56 14.63 11.76
C GLU A 93 -0.48 13.12 11.97
N ASP A 94 -0.43 12.67 13.23
CA ASP A 94 -0.49 11.24 13.59
C ASP A 94 -1.94 10.68 13.63
N ALA A 95 -2.96 11.53 13.48
CA ALA A 95 -4.34 11.12 13.66
C ALA A 95 -4.92 10.39 12.44
N ILE A 96 -5.73 9.36 12.70
CA ILE A 96 -6.61 8.72 11.73
C ILE A 96 -7.72 9.70 11.36
N THR A 97 -7.95 9.80 10.07
CA THR A 97 -8.92 10.70 9.44
C THR A 97 -10.14 9.96 8.90
N ASP A 98 -9.98 8.67 8.57
CA ASP A 98 -11.07 7.85 8.03
C ASP A 98 -10.90 6.35 8.32
N LEU A 99 -12.01 5.61 8.27
CA LEU A 99 -12.09 4.16 8.47
C LEU A 99 -13.03 3.53 7.44
N ALA A 100 -12.48 2.68 6.57
CA ALA A 100 -13.20 2.07 5.47
C ALA A 100 -13.06 0.53 5.45
N LEU A 101 -14.12 -0.14 5.00
CA LEU A 101 -14.20 -1.59 4.83
C LEU A 101 -14.12 -1.97 3.36
N MET A 102 -13.38 -3.03 3.08
CA MET A 102 -13.42 -3.71 1.79
C MET A 102 -13.82 -5.17 1.97
N ASN A 103 -14.74 -5.64 1.14
CA ASN A 103 -15.03 -7.05 1.03
C ASN A 103 -13.94 -7.74 0.18
N MET A 104 -13.27 -8.76 0.72
CA MET A 104 -12.18 -9.44 0.01
C MET A 104 -12.62 -10.40 -1.12
N LYS A 105 -13.93 -10.54 -1.41
CA LYS A 105 -14.40 -11.26 -2.61
C LYS A 105 -14.33 -10.44 -3.91
N GLY A 106 -13.99 -9.15 -3.84
CA GLY A 106 -13.76 -8.31 -5.01
C GLY A 106 -14.06 -6.84 -4.75
N GLY A 107 -14.02 -6.03 -5.81
CA GLY A 107 -14.16 -4.57 -5.68
C GLY A 107 -12.82 -3.85 -5.64
N TYR A 108 -11.74 -4.62 -5.80
CA TYR A 108 -10.37 -4.15 -5.88
C TYR A 108 -9.58 -5.04 -6.86
N SER A 109 -8.40 -4.57 -7.29
CA SER A 109 -7.42 -5.35 -8.03
C SER A 109 -6.01 -5.03 -7.55
N VAL A 110 -5.28 -6.08 -7.23
CA VAL A 110 -3.84 -6.01 -6.96
C VAL A 110 -3.07 -5.89 -8.27
N GLU A 111 -3.51 -6.63 -9.29
CA GLU A 111 -2.86 -6.71 -10.59
C GLU A 111 -2.87 -5.37 -11.32
N GLU A 112 -3.95 -4.60 -11.20
CA GLU A 112 -4.03 -3.24 -11.76
C GLU A 112 -3.04 -2.30 -11.06
N TYR A 113 -2.84 -2.40 -9.74
CA TYR A 113 -1.80 -1.63 -9.05
C TYR A 113 -0.39 -2.03 -9.47
N ASP A 114 -0.11 -3.33 -9.49
CA ASP A 114 1.19 -3.86 -9.90
C ASP A 114 1.53 -3.42 -11.34
N ALA A 115 0.55 -3.45 -12.25
CA ALA A 115 0.70 -2.98 -13.63
C ALA A 115 0.96 -1.46 -13.70
N LEU A 116 0.25 -0.69 -12.87
CA LEU A 116 0.43 0.76 -12.76
C LEU A 116 1.82 1.13 -12.26
N MET A 117 2.32 0.45 -11.22
CA MET A 117 3.68 0.63 -10.71
C MET A 117 4.75 0.21 -11.72
N ALA A 118 4.52 -0.88 -12.46
CA ALA A 118 5.40 -1.30 -13.54
C ALA A 118 5.47 -0.26 -14.66
N ASP A 119 4.34 0.38 -15.00
CA ASP A 119 4.30 1.45 -15.98
C ASP A 119 5.04 2.70 -15.49
N GLN A 120 4.85 3.12 -14.23
CA GLN A 120 5.61 4.22 -13.64
C GLN A 120 7.12 3.94 -13.65
N MET A 121 7.52 2.73 -13.26
CA MET A 121 8.91 2.29 -13.29
C MET A 121 9.49 2.40 -14.70
N LYS A 122 8.73 1.98 -15.72
CA LYS A 122 9.16 2.01 -17.12
C LYS A 122 9.19 3.41 -17.73
N SER A 123 8.19 4.24 -17.44
CA SER A 123 7.97 5.53 -18.11
C SER A 123 8.69 6.69 -17.44
N GLN A 124 8.97 6.60 -16.13
CA GLN A 124 9.58 7.67 -15.35
C GLN A 124 10.93 7.26 -14.78
N ILE A 125 10.98 6.17 -14.00
CA ILE A 125 12.19 5.81 -13.23
C ILE A 125 13.32 5.29 -14.11
N VAL A 126 13.03 4.41 -15.07
CA VAL A 126 14.06 3.86 -15.97
C VAL A 126 14.71 4.96 -16.82
N PRO A 127 13.96 5.85 -17.50
CA PRO A 127 14.56 6.97 -18.22
C PRO A 127 15.40 7.90 -17.33
N LEU A 128 14.93 8.14 -16.10
CA LEU A 128 15.67 8.93 -15.10
C LEU A 128 17.02 8.29 -14.79
N VAL A 129 17.03 6.99 -14.46
CA VAL A 129 18.25 6.25 -14.16
C VAL A 129 19.15 6.14 -15.38
N ASP A 130 18.62 5.93 -16.58
CA ASP A 130 19.40 5.89 -17.82
C ASP A 130 20.17 7.20 -18.05
N GLY A 131 19.52 8.36 -17.83
CA GLY A 131 20.19 9.65 -17.87
C GLY A 131 21.23 9.79 -16.76
N PHE A 132 20.85 9.42 -15.55
CA PHE A 132 21.68 9.57 -14.35
C PHE A 132 22.93 8.67 -14.33
N LEU A 133 22.95 7.56 -15.08
CA LEU A 133 24.13 6.70 -15.24
C LEU A 133 25.35 7.46 -15.78
N ALA A 134 25.16 8.51 -16.59
CA ALA A 134 26.28 9.35 -17.04
C ALA A 134 26.99 10.00 -15.84
N ALA A 135 26.23 10.57 -14.91
CA ALA A 135 26.77 11.19 -13.71
C ALA A 135 27.44 10.16 -12.77
N ILE A 136 26.85 8.97 -12.61
CA ILE A 136 27.45 7.89 -11.83
C ILE A 136 28.79 7.43 -12.44
N ASN A 137 28.87 7.31 -13.77
CA ASN A 137 30.10 6.88 -14.44
C ASN A 137 31.20 7.93 -14.34
N GLU A 138 30.86 9.21 -14.52
CA GLU A 138 31.80 10.32 -14.35
C GLU A 138 32.27 10.46 -12.89
N TYR A 139 31.39 10.22 -11.91
CA TYR A 139 31.78 10.09 -10.50
C TYR A 139 32.83 9.00 -10.28
N ARG A 140 32.60 7.79 -10.82
CA ARG A 140 33.56 6.67 -10.72
C ARG A 140 34.90 6.98 -11.39
N GLU A 141 34.85 7.66 -12.54
CA GLU A 141 36.04 8.11 -13.25
C GLU A 141 36.83 9.11 -12.41
N ASN A 142 36.14 10.12 -11.87
CA ASN A 142 36.76 11.15 -11.04
C ASN A 142 37.35 10.58 -9.75
N TYR A 143 36.67 9.63 -9.09
CA TYR A 143 37.21 8.96 -7.91
C TYR A 143 38.56 8.28 -8.15
N ASN A 144 38.78 7.79 -9.37
CA ASN A 144 40.02 7.13 -9.80
C ASN A 144 40.93 8.04 -10.65
N SER A 145 40.64 9.34 -10.73
CA SER A 145 41.32 10.25 -11.65
C SER A 145 42.74 10.59 -11.20
N ASP A 146 43.61 10.83 -12.19
CA ASP A 146 44.95 11.40 -11.97
C ASP A 146 44.89 12.92 -11.73
N ASN A 147 43.76 13.58 -12.07
CA ASN A 147 43.53 14.98 -11.72
C ASN A 147 43.16 15.08 -10.23
N GLU A 148 44.05 15.71 -9.44
CA GLU A 148 43.90 15.83 -7.99
C GLU A 148 42.58 16.49 -7.58
N ALA A 149 42.19 17.58 -8.24
CA ALA A 149 40.97 18.31 -7.90
C ALA A 149 39.72 17.46 -8.15
N ASN A 150 39.66 16.75 -9.29
CA ASN A 150 38.54 15.86 -9.60
C ASN A 150 38.47 14.69 -8.63
N ARG A 151 39.62 14.10 -8.28
CA ARG A 151 39.70 13.00 -7.31
C ARG A 151 39.27 13.43 -5.91
N GLN A 152 39.79 14.55 -5.40
CA GLN A 152 39.42 15.05 -4.08
C GLN A 152 37.93 15.37 -3.98
N ARG A 153 37.35 16.00 -5.02
CA ARG A 153 35.91 16.25 -5.10
C ARG A 153 35.11 14.95 -5.05
N ALA A 154 35.48 13.94 -5.84
CA ALA A 154 34.78 12.67 -5.86
C ALA A 154 34.94 11.88 -4.55
N MET A 155 36.11 11.92 -3.90
CA MET A 155 36.33 11.29 -2.58
C MET A 155 35.50 11.98 -1.48
N TYR A 156 35.44 13.31 -1.48
CA TYR A 156 34.60 14.04 -0.54
C TYR A 156 33.11 13.67 -0.69
N ILE A 157 32.64 13.61 -1.93
CA ILE A 157 31.26 13.20 -2.23
C ILE A 157 31.02 11.73 -1.86
N HIS A 158 31.99 10.85 -2.12
CA HIS A 158 31.95 9.46 -1.69
C HIS A 158 31.70 9.36 -0.19
N ASP A 159 32.48 10.10 0.62
CA ASP A 159 32.40 10.01 2.08
C ASP A 159 31.07 10.53 2.63
N ILE A 160 30.45 11.54 1.98
CA ILE A 160 29.09 11.98 2.31
C ILE A 160 28.07 10.90 1.93
N LEU A 161 28.15 10.37 0.72
CA LEU A 161 27.24 9.30 0.26
C LEU A 161 27.36 8.06 1.14
N ASP A 162 28.53 7.79 1.69
CA ASP A 162 28.75 6.67 2.61
C ASP A 162 28.05 6.84 3.96
N LYS A 163 27.66 8.06 4.35
CA LYS A 163 26.75 8.28 5.49
C LYS A 163 25.31 7.89 5.18
N MET A 164 24.96 7.77 3.90
CA MET A 164 23.65 7.29 3.47
C MET A 164 23.73 5.77 3.27
N LYS A 165 22.99 5.01 4.08
CA LYS A 165 23.03 3.54 4.09
C LYS A 165 21.89 2.93 3.30
N ASP A 166 22.21 1.89 2.53
CA ASP A 166 21.21 1.03 1.88
C ASP A 166 20.97 -0.21 2.75
N ASP A 167 19.82 -0.24 3.43
CA ASP A 167 19.42 -1.36 4.30
C ASP A 167 19.28 -2.68 3.53
N ASP A 168 18.96 -2.64 2.23
CA ASP A 168 18.83 -3.84 1.40
C ASP A 168 20.20 -4.46 1.08
N CYS A 169 21.27 -3.69 1.19
CA CYS A 169 22.65 -4.13 1.07
C CYS A 169 23.32 -4.35 2.44
N GLY A 170 22.53 -4.56 3.50
CA GLY A 170 23.05 -4.80 4.84
C GLY A 170 23.64 -3.56 5.51
N GLY A 171 23.15 -2.37 5.14
CA GLY A 171 23.62 -1.09 5.67
C GLY A 171 24.95 -0.64 5.07
N ALA A 172 25.26 -1.04 3.84
CA ALA A 172 26.43 -0.54 3.12
C ALA A 172 26.24 0.94 2.74
N GLY A 173 27.33 1.71 2.74
CA GLY A 173 27.32 3.11 2.33
C GLY A 173 27.09 3.26 0.83
N LEU A 174 26.33 4.28 0.41
CA LEU A 174 26.04 4.48 -1.00
C LEU A 174 27.26 4.88 -1.82
N GLY A 175 28.28 5.52 -1.23
CA GLY A 175 29.52 5.86 -1.92
C GLY A 175 30.19 4.60 -2.45
N GLU A 176 30.47 3.64 -1.56
CA GLU A 176 31.08 2.36 -1.89
C GLU A 176 30.20 1.54 -2.87
N LEU A 177 28.89 1.52 -2.66
CA LEU A 177 27.96 0.80 -3.54
C LEU A 177 27.94 1.38 -4.96
N LEU A 178 28.02 2.71 -5.11
CA LEU A 178 27.99 3.40 -6.40
C LEU A 178 29.34 3.38 -7.12
N LEU A 179 30.45 3.08 -6.44
CA LEU A 179 31.73 2.77 -7.10
C LEU A 179 31.69 1.47 -7.93
N ASN A 180 30.82 0.53 -7.53
CA ASN A 180 30.59 -0.72 -8.24
C ASN A 180 29.49 -0.58 -9.30
N LYS A 181 29.48 -1.48 -10.30
CA LYS A 181 28.36 -1.55 -11.25
C LYS A 181 27.05 -1.77 -10.50
N THR A 182 26.02 -1.00 -10.82
CA THR A 182 24.70 -1.16 -10.24
C THR A 182 24.05 -2.46 -10.72
N VAL A 183 23.04 -2.96 -9.98
CA VAL A 183 22.21 -4.09 -10.43
C VAL A 183 21.58 -3.77 -11.79
N TYR A 184 21.18 -2.51 -11.99
CA TYR A 184 20.61 -2.04 -13.24
C TYR A 184 21.57 -2.20 -14.43
N GLU A 185 22.82 -1.75 -14.30
CA GLU A 185 23.86 -1.91 -15.33
C GLU A 185 24.16 -3.38 -15.64
N MET A 186 24.02 -4.28 -14.65
CA MET A 186 24.16 -5.72 -14.84
C MET A 186 22.93 -6.37 -15.49
N ALA A 187 21.74 -5.81 -15.26
CA ALA A 187 20.47 -6.30 -15.77
C ALA A 187 20.19 -5.84 -17.20
N LYS A 188 20.57 -4.61 -17.56
CA LYS A 188 20.27 -4.00 -18.85
C LYS A 188 20.73 -4.85 -20.05
N PRO A 189 21.97 -5.38 -20.11
CA PRO A 189 22.39 -6.26 -21.22
C PRO A 189 21.59 -7.55 -21.32
N LYS A 190 21.13 -8.10 -20.18
CA LYS A 190 20.30 -9.32 -20.16
C LYS A 190 18.90 -9.02 -20.69
N CYS A 191 18.34 -7.87 -20.34
CA CYS A 191 17.06 -7.40 -20.89
C CYS A 191 17.19 -7.12 -22.39
N ASP A 192 18.25 -6.45 -22.83
CA ASP A 192 18.49 -6.12 -24.24
C ASP A 192 18.59 -7.39 -25.11
N ALA A 193 19.10 -8.49 -24.55
CA ALA A 193 19.20 -9.81 -25.20
C ALA A 193 17.88 -10.62 -25.24
N LEU A 194 16.82 -10.20 -24.54
CA LEU A 194 15.50 -10.85 -24.61
C LEU A 194 14.89 -10.72 -26.01
N SER A 195 14.09 -11.72 -26.41
CA SER A 195 13.34 -11.62 -27.66
C SER A 195 12.29 -10.50 -27.59
N ALA A 196 11.85 -9.96 -28.72
CA ALA A 196 10.81 -8.93 -28.76
C ALA A 196 9.53 -9.37 -28.03
N LYS A 197 9.16 -10.66 -28.16
CA LYS A 197 8.02 -11.26 -27.46
C LYS A 197 8.24 -11.31 -25.95
N ASP A 198 9.46 -11.64 -25.51
CA ASP A 198 9.75 -11.71 -24.07
C ASP A 198 9.74 -10.31 -23.45
N LYS A 199 10.22 -9.29 -24.17
CA LYS A 199 10.17 -7.87 -23.76
C LYS A 199 8.74 -7.32 -23.60
N GLU A 200 7.73 -7.94 -24.22
CA GLU A 200 6.32 -7.60 -23.99
C GLU A 200 5.80 -8.11 -22.63
N THR A 201 6.47 -9.10 -22.04
CA THR A 201 5.99 -9.80 -20.83
C THR A 201 6.90 -9.64 -19.62
N ILE A 202 8.20 -9.42 -19.84
CA ILE A 202 9.22 -9.30 -18.81
C ILE A 202 9.70 -7.86 -18.83
N SER A 203 9.41 -7.11 -17.77
CA SER A 203 9.91 -5.74 -17.63
C SER A 203 11.40 -5.74 -17.27
N LEU A 204 12.08 -4.62 -17.56
CA LEU A 204 13.47 -4.41 -17.13
C LEU A 204 13.60 -4.48 -15.59
N TYR A 205 12.55 -4.08 -14.86
CA TYR A 205 12.47 -4.20 -13.41
C TYR A 205 12.45 -5.65 -12.94
N ASP A 206 11.69 -6.53 -13.63
CA ASP A 206 11.69 -7.96 -13.34
C ASP A 206 13.07 -8.58 -13.55
N VAL A 207 13.76 -8.20 -14.64
CA VAL A 207 15.14 -8.65 -14.91
C VAL A 207 16.09 -8.13 -13.82
N ASN A 208 15.94 -6.88 -13.39
CA ASN A 208 16.74 -6.29 -12.31
C ASN A 208 16.61 -7.08 -11.00
N ILE A 209 15.38 -7.40 -10.57
CA ILE A 209 15.12 -8.26 -9.40
C ILE A 209 15.76 -9.64 -9.59
N GLN A 210 15.59 -10.27 -10.76
CA GLN A 210 16.19 -11.58 -11.03
C GLN A 210 17.71 -11.56 -10.98
N VAL A 211 18.36 -10.50 -11.50
CA VAL A 211 19.82 -10.34 -11.41
C VAL A 211 20.24 -10.21 -9.96
N ARG A 212 19.62 -9.30 -9.20
CA ARG A 212 19.91 -9.12 -7.77
C ARG A 212 19.76 -10.43 -7.01
N ASP A 213 18.65 -11.14 -7.22
CA ASP A 213 18.34 -12.35 -6.47
C ASP A 213 19.29 -13.52 -6.81
N SER A 214 19.84 -13.51 -8.03
CA SER A 214 20.83 -14.49 -8.50
C SER A 214 22.26 -14.25 -8.00
N LEU A 215 22.56 -13.07 -7.46
CA LEU A 215 23.90 -12.78 -6.92
C LEU A 215 24.15 -13.60 -5.63
N PRO A 216 25.39 -14.06 -5.38
CA PRO A 216 25.77 -14.60 -4.09
C PRO A 216 25.53 -13.58 -2.96
N ALA A 217 25.19 -14.04 -1.75
CA ALA A 217 24.86 -13.15 -0.62
C ALA A 217 25.92 -12.07 -0.33
N GLY A 218 27.22 -12.40 -0.47
CA GLY A 218 28.31 -11.43 -0.29
C GLY A 218 28.47 -10.42 -1.43
N GLU A 219 27.93 -10.70 -2.62
CA GLU A 219 27.95 -9.79 -3.76
C GLU A 219 26.70 -8.91 -3.80
N LYS A 220 25.55 -9.39 -3.30
CA LYS A 220 24.32 -8.58 -3.20
C LYS A 220 24.56 -7.26 -2.45
N ASN A 221 25.41 -7.29 -1.43
CA ASN A 221 25.71 -6.14 -0.59
C ASN A 221 26.79 -5.21 -1.18
N LYS A 222 27.23 -5.43 -2.43
CA LYS A 222 28.25 -4.61 -3.10
C LYS A 222 27.70 -3.82 -4.29
N HIS A 223 26.46 -4.09 -4.70
CA HIS A 223 25.88 -3.52 -5.92
C HIS A 223 24.60 -2.79 -5.58
N ALA A 224 24.60 -1.46 -5.71
CA ALA A 224 23.39 -0.66 -5.53
C ALA A 224 22.27 -1.14 -6.46
N ASP A 225 21.09 -1.38 -5.89
CA ASP A 225 19.85 -1.56 -6.65
C ASP A 225 19.24 -0.17 -6.93
N ILE A 226 19.89 0.59 -7.84
CA ILE A 226 19.58 2.00 -8.08
C ILE A 226 18.12 2.23 -8.49
N LEU A 227 17.46 1.29 -9.17
CA LEU A 227 16.03 1.39 -9.47
C LEU A 227 15.18 1.36 -8.18
N THR A 228 15.52 0.46 -7.24
CA THR A 228 14.84 0.36 -5.96
C THR A 228 15.11 1.58 -5.09
N ILE A 229 16.36 2.06 -5.02
CA ILE A 229 16.73 3.28 -4.29
C ILE A 229 15.93 4.47 -4.82
N ILE A 230 16.01 4.78 -6.11
CA ILE A 230 15.30 5.95 -6.67
C ILE A 230 13.77 5.83 -6.52
N ALA A 231 13.21 4.62 -6.66
CA ALA A 231 11.77 4.42 -6.55
C ALA A 231 11.24 4.41 -5.12
N GLN A 232 12.00 3.89 -4.15
CA GLN A 232 11.53 3.57 -2.79
C GLN A 232 12.23 4.36 -1.68
N SER A 233 13.34 5.03 -1.94
CA SER A 233 13.99 5.84 -0.91
C SER A 233 13.15 7.06 -0.51
N ASN A 234 13.50 7.62 0.63
CA ASN A 234 12.99 8.91 1.06
C ASN A 234 13.31 9.94 -0.04
N GLY A 235 12.32 10.72 -0.46
CA GLY A 235 12.50 11.68 -1.55
C GLY A 235 13.64 12.67 -1.32
N LYS A 236 13.92 13.04 -0.05
CA LYS A 236 15.07 13.87 0.31
C LYS A 236 16.39 13.13 0.08
N ALA A 237 16.46 11.85 0.43
CA ALA A 237 17.63 11.03 0.17
C ALA A 237 17.87 10.88 -1.33
N THR A 238 16.84 10.60 -2.13
CA THR A 238 16.95 10.52 -3.60
C THR A 238 17.52 11.80 -4.20
N LEU A 239 16.94 12.96 -3.87
CA LEU A 239 17.40 14.25 -4.38
C LEU A 239 18.83 14.56 -3.92
N MET A 240 19.19 14.20 -2.69
CA MET A 240 20.56 14.36 -2.19
C MET A 240 21.56 13.49 -2.94
N ILE A 241 21.23 12.22 -3.22
CA ILE A 241 22.08 11.31 -4.02
C ILE A 241 22.28 11.89 -5.43
N GLU A 242 21.19 12.30 -6.08
CA GLU A 242 21.21 12.86 -7.44
C GLU A 242 22.08 14.12 -7.52
N ASN A 243 21.88 15.02 -6.56
CA ASN A 243 22.62 16.26 -6.44
C ASN A 243 24.12 16.03 -6.16
N LEU A 244 24.45 15.17 -5.19
CA LEU A 244 25.84 14.85 -4.83
C LEU A 244 26.62 14.20 -5.97
N ILE A 245 26.05 13.20 -6.64
CA ILE A 245 26.72 12.54 -7.77
C ILE A 245 26.91 13.51 -8.93
N THR A 246 25.93 14.38 -9.21
CA THR A 246 26.08 15.42 -10.23
C THR A 246 27.24 16.37 -9.92
N ARG A 247 27.43 16.69 -8.63
CA ARG A 247 28.58 17.50 -8.16
C ARG A 247 29.91 16.81 -8.39
N ALA A 248 29.95 15.49 -8.29
CA ALA A 248 31.15 14.71 -8.54
C ALA A 248 31.43 14.44 -10.03
N ALA A 249 30.55 14.83 -10.96
CA ALA A 249 30.60 14.41 -12.36
C ALA A 249 31.52 15.24 -13.29
N ASP A 250 32.08 16.39 -12.87
CA ASP A 250 32.92 17.19 -13.79
C ASP A 250 34.24 16.47 -14.16
N THR A 251 34.34 15.88 -15.35
CA THR A 251 35.54 15.11 -15.77
C THR A 251 36.60 15.95 -16.49
N GLY A 252 36.35 17.23 -16.76
CA GLY A 252 37.31 18.07 -17.47
C GLY A 252 38.57 18.36 -16.66
N GLU A 253 39.65 18.74 -17.36
CA GLU A 253 40.91 19.14 -16.72
C GLU A 253 40.76 20.46 -15.97
N ASP A 254 40.11 21.44 -16.60
CA ASP A 254 39.67 22.70 -16.00
C ASP A 254 38.22 22.58 -15.50
N ASN A 255 37.75 23.45 -14.60
CA ASN A 255 36.33 23.47 -14.22
C ASN A 255 35.44 23.97 -15.38
N TRP A 256 34.14 23.66 -15.33
CA TRP A 256 33.22 24.06 -16.41
C TRP A 256 33.11 25.58 -16.63
N LEU A 257 33.33 26.40 -15.60
CA LEU A 257 33.26 27.86 -15.70
C LEU A 257 34.44 28.41 -16.51
N ASP A 258 35.63 27.86 -16.31
CA ASP A 258 36.82 28.18 -17.10
C ASP A 258 36.60 27.77 -18.57
N ARG A 259 36.08 26.56 -18.82
CA ARG A 259 35.70 26.10 -20.17
C ARG A 259 34.69 27.03 -20.83
N PHE A 260 33.66 27.43 -20.08
CA PHE A 260 32.61 28.33 -20.56
C PHE A 260 33.16 29.72 -20.91
N SER A 261 34.04 30.26 -20.07
CA SER A 261 34.65 31.57 -20.31
C SER A 261 35.45 31.62 -21.63
N GLY A 262 35.98 30.47 -22.06
CA GLY A 262 36.79 30.33 -23.26
C GLY A 262 36.02 30.02 -24.55
N ILE A 263 34.69 29.85 -24.51
CA ILE A 263 33.92 29.40 -25.68
C ILE A 263 32.69 30.29 -25.97
N THR A 264 32.54 30.66 -27.24
CA THR A 264 31.37 31.39 -27.74
C THR A 264 30.51 30.52 -28.65
N TYR A 265 29.29 30.97 -28.97
CA TYR A 265 28.43 30.29 -29.94
C TYR A 265 29.08 30.16 -31.32
N THR A 266 29.81 31.19 -31.76
CA THR A 266 30.52 31.19 -33.04
C THR A 266 31.62 30.13 -33.06
N ASP A 267 32.33 29.96 -31.94
CA ASP A 267 33.37 28.95 -31.81
C ASP A 267 32.77 27.55 -31.90
N LEU A 268 31.67 27.29 -31.17
CA LEU A 268 30.93 26.03 -31.25
C LEU A 268 30.46 25.70 -32.68
N ALA A 269 29.84 26.66 -33.36
CA ALA A 269 29.40 26.47 -34.74
C ALA A 269 30.57 26.20 -35.69
N GLY A 270 31.72 26.84 -35.45
CA GLY A 270 32.95 26.64 -36.22
C GLY A 270 33.56 25.25 -36.03
N LEU A 271 33.40 24.62 -34.86
CA LEU A 271 33.93 23.28 -34.57
C LEU A 271 33.24 22.15 -35.35
N LEU A 272 32.01 22.36 -35.82
CA LEU A 272 31.24 21.33 -36.52
C LEU A 272 31.69 21.11 -37.98
N ASP A 273 32.46 22.03 -38.56
CA ASP A 273 32.85 22.01 -40.00
C ASP A 273 31.62 21.86 -40.94
N MET A 274 30.50 22.49 -40.56
CA MET A 274 29.24 22.47 -41.31
C MET A 274 28.90 23.88 -41.86
N LEU A 275 27.97 23.93 -42.82
CA LEU A 275 27.39 25.21 -43.22
C LEU A 275 26.66 25.85 -42.02
N PRO A 276 26.61 27.20 -41.90
CA PRO A 276 26.05 27.85 -40.72
C PRO A 276 24.64 27.41 -40.33
N THR A 277 23.77 27.18 -41.31
CA THR A 277 22.39 26.71 -41.09
C THR A 277 22.34 25.27 -40.57
N ASP A 278 23.25 24.43 -41.03
CA ASP A 278 23.30 23.02 -40.63
C ASP A 278 23.94 22.90 -39.24
N ALA A 279 24.99 23.70 -38.97
CA ALA A 279 25.60 23.84 -37.65
C ALA A 279 24.58 24.31 -36.61
N GLU A 280 23.78 25.34 -36.92
CA GLU A 280 22.71 25.82 -36.04
C GLU A 280 21.68 24.73 -35.73
N ALA A 281 21.25 23.96 -36.74
CA ALA A 281 20.31 22.86 -36.56
C ALA A 281 20.91 21.71 -35.71
N GLU A 282 22.20 21.43 -35.87
CA GLU A 282 22.93 20.43 -35.09
C GLU A 282 23.08 20.85 -33.62
N LEU A 283 23.51 22.09 -33.38
CA LEU A 283 23.63 22.65 -32.02
C LEU A 283 22.28 22.67 -31.32
N ALA A 284 21.20 23.07 -32.02
CA ALA A 284 19.85 23.03 -31.45
C ALA A 284 19.43 21.60 -31.07
N ARG A 285 19.74 20.60 -31.92
CA ARG A 285 19.46 19.20 -31.58
C ARG A 285 20.19 18.74 -30.32
N ASN A 286 21.43 19.18 -30.15
CA ASN A 286 22.29 18.73 -29.06
C ASN A 286 22.05 19.47 -27.74
N TYR A 287 21.62 20.74 -27.78
CA TYR A 287 21.65 21.61 -26.61
C TYR A 287 20.31 22.30 -26.28
N ASP A 288 19.33 22.36 -27.18
CA ASP A 288 18.11 23.15 -26.95
C ASP A 288 17.28 22.67 -25.75
N SER A 289 17.23 21.35 -25.52
CA SER A 289 16.54 20.77 -24.36
C SER A 289 17.17 21.21 -23.04
N ASP A 290 18.49 21.08 -22.92
CA ASP A 290 19.23 21.47 -21.70
C ASP A 290 19.21 22.99 -21.49
N ALA A 291 19.22 23.77 -22.58
CA ALA A 291 19.09 25.22 -22.52
C ALA A 291 17.77 25.66 -21.93
N LYS A 292 16.68 24.95 -22.23
CA LYS A 292 15.36 25.21 -21.63
C LYS A 292 15.36 24.88 -20.14
N LYS A 293 16.02 23.81 -19.71
CA LYS A 293 16.18 23.48 -18.28
C LYS A 293 16.92 24.60 -17.54
N LEU A 294 18.06 25.05 -18.08
CA LEU A 294 18.82 26.18 -17.52
C LEU A 294 18.01 27.48 -17.48
N LEU A 295 17.27 27.78 -18.55
CA LEU A 295 16.42 28.97 -18.62
C LEU A 295 15.35 28.98 -17.51
N ASN A 296 14.79 27.81 -17.16
CA ASN A 296 13.80 27.70 -16.09
C ASN A 296 14.38 28.01 -14.70
N MET A 297 15.69 27.85 -14.50
CA MET A 297 16.40 28.17 -13.25
C MET A 297 17.03 29.57 -13.25
N TRP A 298 16.94 30.28 -14.38
CA TRP A 298 17.69 31.50 -14.62
C TRP A 298 17.20 32.69 -13.80
N ASP A 299 15.87 32.85 -13.72
CA ASP A 299 15.26 34.00 -13.03
C ASP A 299 15.61 34.02 -11.54
N ASP A 300 15.66 32.84 -10.89
CA ASP A 300 16.01 32.73 -9.48
C ASP A 300 17.47 33.18 -9.24
N LEU A 301 18.42 32.63 -10.00
CA LEU A 301 19.83 33.05 -9.88
C LEU A 301 20.01 34.54 -10.19
N SER A 302 19.42 35.03 -11.28
CA SER A 302 19.56 36.44 -11.70
C SER A 302 19.04 37.39 -10.62
N LYS A 303 17.90 37.04 -10.00
CA LYS A 303 17.32 37.77 -8.88
C LYS A 303 18.24 37.74 -7.65
N ASP A 304 18.79 36.59 -7.30
CA ASP A 304 19.69 36.46 -6.15
C ASP A 304 20.95 37.31 -6.35
N LEU A 305 21.59 37.21 -7.51
CA LEU A 305 22.74 38.03 -7.87
C LEU A 305 22.42 39.53 -7.85
N GLY A 306 21.21 39.92 -8.24
CA GLY A 306 20.72 41.30 -8.20
C GLY A 306 20.46 41.85 -6.77
N ASN A 307 20.22 40.98 -5.80
CA ASN A 307 19.88 41.34 -4.42
C ASN A 307 21.10 41.47 -3.48
N SER A 308 22.31 41.62 -4.02
CA SER A 308 23.56 41.59 -3.25
C SER A 308 23.64 42.59 -2.09
N ALA A 309 22.96 43.73 -2.19
CA ALA A 309 22.95 44.73 -1.11
C ALA A 309 22.16 44.26 0.13
N GLU A 310 21.06 43.53 -0.07
CA GLU A 310 20.31 42.93 1.04
C GLU A 310 21.08 41.72 1.58
N ALA A 311 21.66 40.90 0.70
CA ALA A 311 22.52 39.78 1.10
C ALA A 311 23.69 40.23 2.00
N GLU A 312 24.38 41.33 1.64
CA GLU A 312 25.44 41.90 2.49
C GLU A 312 24.94 42.36 3.86
N LYS A 313 23.69 42.84 3.93
CA LYS A 313 23.06 43.26 5.18
C LYS A 313 22.68 42.06 6.05
N THR A 314 22.12 40.99 5.48
CA THR A 314 21.82 39.74 6.20
C THR A 314 23.08 39.14 6.81
N VAL A 315 24.13 38.96 5.98
CA VAL A 315 25.41 38.37 6.42
C VAL A 315 26.07 39.18 7.54
N LYS A 316 26.07 40.51 7.43
CA LYS A 316 26.63 41.39 8.49
C LYS A 316 25.74 41.49 9.72
N GLY A 317 24.44 41.21 9.57
CA GLY A 317 23.44 41.25 10.64
C GLY A 317 23.37 39.95 11.44
N PHE A 318 23.90 38.84 10.90
CA PHE A 318 23.93 37.55 11.58
C PHE A 318 24.70 37.63 12.90
N ASN A 319 24.11 37.07 13.95
CA ASN A 319 24.66 37.07 15.29
C ASN A 319 24.98 35.62 15.71
N GLU A 320 26.25 35.21 15.56
CA GLU A 320 26.75 33.88 15.93
C GLU A 320 26.49 33.59 17.43
N ASP A 321 26.67 34.59 18.30
CA ASP A 321 26.43 34.43 19.75
C ASP A 321 24.96 34.10 20.05
N LYS A 322 24.00 34.68 19.31
CA LYS A 322 22.57 34.38 19.48
C LYS A 322 22.25 32.93 19.09
N TYR A 323 22.88 32.41 18.05
CA TYR A 323 22.71 31.03 17.63
C TYR A 323 23.29 30.06 18.66
N ASP A 324 24.52 30.31 19.10
CA ASP A 324 25.19 29.47 20.11
C ASP A 324 24.40 29.47 21.43
N GLU A 325 23.93 30.64 21.89
CA GLU A 325 23.06 30.75 23.07
C GLU A 325 21.76 29.94 22.91
N ALA A 326 21.10 29.99 21.75
CA ALA A 326 19.87 29.26 21.51
C ALA A 326 20.11 27.74 21.42
N PHE A 327 21.21 27.32 20.82
CA PHE A 327 21.59 25.91 20.71
C PHE A 327 22.00 25.31 22.06
N ASP A 328 22.79 26.03 22.85
CA ASP A 328 23.14 25.60 24.21
C ASP A 328 21.91 25.56 25.11
N ALA A 329 21.02 26.54 25.00
CA ALA A 329 19.73 26.51 25.70
C ALA A 329 18.91 25.27 25.32
N LEU A 330 18.92 24.85 24.04
CA LEU A 330 18.24 23.63 23.58
C LEU A 330 18.86 22.37 24.21
N LYS A 331 20.19 22.27 24.26
CA LYS A 331 20.88 21.15 24.92
C LYS A 331 20.57 21.07 26.41
N GLU A 332 20.36 22.22 27.06
CA GLU A 332 19.97 22.29 28.46
C GLU A 332 18.51 21.88 28.71
N VAL A 333 17.68 21.72 27.66
CA VAL A 333 16.31 21.16 27.76
C VAL A 333 16.40 19.64 27.98
N THR A 334 16.93 19.25 29.14
CA THR A 334 16.93 17.86 29.62
C THR A 334 16.28 17.81 31.02
N GLY A 335 15.27 16.96 31.22
CA GLY A 335 14.54 16.81 32.49
C GLY A 335 13.09 17.33 32.49
N GLU A 336 12.50 17.51 33.67
CA GLU A 336 11.14 18.07 33.85
C GLU A 336 11.16 19.60 33.62
N VAL A 337 11.25 20.02 32.37
CA VAL A 337 11.11 21.43 31.97
C VAL A 337 9.65 21.74 31.69
N THR A 338 9.18 22.93 32.07
CA THR A 338 7.81 23.35 31.71
C THR A 338 7.70 23.53 30.20
N LEU A 339 6.56 23.15 29.62
CA LEU A 339 6.30 23.26 28.18
C LEU A 339 6.54 24.67 27.61
N ASP A 340 6.24 25.73 28.36
CA ASP A 340 6.47 27.11 27.92
C ASP A 340 7.95 27.44 27.73
N ILE A 341 8.81 26.92 28.61
CA ILE A 341 10.26 27.06 28.47
C ILE A 341 10.73 26.25 27.26
N ALA A 342 10.30 24.98 27.14
CA ALA A 342 10.68 24.14 26.01
C ALA A 342 10.26 24.74 24.66
N LYS A 343 9.04 25.25 24.54
CA LYS A 343 8.55 25.94 23.33
C LYS A 343 9.33 27.21 23.02
N LYS A 344 9.58 28.03 24.05
CA LYS A 344 10.36 29.25 23.86
C LYS A 344 11.77 28.91 23.38
N THR A 345 12.44 27.95 24.02
CA THR A 345 13.77 27.52 23.61
C THR A 345 13.78 26.94 22.20
N LEU A 346 12.79 26.11 21.83
CA LEU A 346 12.66 25.58 20.48
C LEU A 346 12.38 26.68 19.45
N GLY A 347 11.53 27.66 19.79
CA GLY A 347 11.25 28.82 18.93
C GLY A 347 12.47 29.70 18.74
N ASP A 348 13.15 30.05 19.82
CA ASP A 348 14.38 30.84 19.80
C ASP A 348 15.48 30.13 18.99
N TYR A 349 15.59 28.80 19.13
CA TYR A 349 16.50 27.98 18.33
C TYR A 349 16.10 27.94 16.85
N ALA A 350 14.83 27.70 16.52
CA ALA A 350 14.34 27.69 15.15
C ALA A 350 14.53 29.04 14.45
N ASP A 351 14.30 30.15 15.16
CA ASP A 351 14.53 31.50 14.66
C ASP A 351 16.03 31.74 14.40
N ALA A 352 16.90 31.40 15.36
CA ALA A 352 18.35 31.56 15.19
C ALA A 352 18.91 30.66 14.08
N GLN A 353 18.33 29.47 13.92
CA GLN A 353 18.65 28.53 12.85
C GLN A 353 18.24 29.09 11.49
N THR A 354 17.06 29.71 11.39
CA THR A 354 16.61 30.42 10.18
C THR A 354 17.55 31.58 9.85
N ASP A 355 17.92 32.39 10.85
CA ASP A 355 18.88 33.49 10.68
C ASP A 355 20.23 32.98 10.14
N LEU A 356 20.73 31.86 10.66
CA LEU A 356 21.97 31.22 10.18
C LEU A 356 21.85 30.74 8.73
N TYR A 357 20.71 30.14 8.37
CA TYR A 357 20.45 29.68 7.01
C TYR A 357 20.41 30.82 6.00
N ASP A 358 19.66 31.88 6.29
CA ASP A 358 19.57 33.06 5.44
C ASP A 358 20.95 33.70 5.25
N ALA A 359 21.72 33.84 6.34
CA ALA A 359 23.08 34.37 6.28
C ALA A 359 24.04 33.49 5.47
N ALA A 360 23.99 32.17 5.61
CA ALA A 360 24.82 31.25 4.85
C ALA A 360 24.49 31.31 3.35
N TYR A 361 23.20 31.30 3.01
CA TYR A 361 22.71 31.39 1.64
C TYR A 361 23.10 32.73 0.98
N ASP A 362 22.97 33.84 1.70
CA ASP A 362 23.32 35.17 1.20
C ASP A 362 24.83 35.35 1.05
N ALA A 363 25.64 34.79 1.96
CA ALA A 363 27.09 34.81 1.84
C ALA A 363 27.60 34.00 0.63
N GLU A 364 26.98 32.86 0.35
CA GLU A 364 27.24 32.10 -0.87
C GLU A 364 26.91 32.93 -2.11
N THR A 365 25.75 33.61 -2.14
CA THR A 365 25.37 34.50 -3.25
C THR A 365 26.41 35.61 -3.47
N LEU A 366 26.93 36.20 -2.38
CA LEU A 366 28.00 37.20 -2.45
C LEU A 366 29.31 36.62 -2.99
N ALA A 367 29.69 35.42 -2.55
CA ALA A 367 30.90 34.74 -3.01
C ALA A 367 30.81 34.42 -4.51
N ILE A 368 29.68 33.88 -4.97
CA ILE A 368 29.40 33.64 -6.39
C ILE A 368 29.50 34.95 -7.18
N ARG A 369 28.86 36.02 -6.70
CA ARG A 369 28.88 37.33 -7.36
C ARG A 369 30.30 37.89 -7.49
N GLU A 370 31.09 37.86 -6.42
CA GLU A 370 32.48 38.32 -6.43
C GLU A 370 33.30 37.49 -7.43
N LYS A 371 33.15 36.17 -7.40
CA LYS A 371 33.90 35.27 -8.28
C LYS A 371 33.53 35.46 -9.76
N LEU A 372 32.25 35.57 -10.09
CA LEU A 372 31.77 35.82 -11.45
C LEU A 372 32.25 37.16 -12.02
N ALA A 373 32.51 38.16 -11.17
CA ALA A 373 33.04 39.45 -11.59
C ALA A 373 34.53 39.39 -11.98
N GLU A 374 35.25 38.33 -11.58
CA GLU A 374 36.66 38.12 -11.94
C GLU A 374 36.83 37.54 -13.35
N TYR A 375 35.80 36.89 -13.90
CA TYR A 375 35.85 36.24 -15.20
C TYR A 375 35.41 37.20 -16.32
N GLU A 376 36.33 37.51 -17.24
CA GLU A 376 36.00 38.22 -18.47
C GLU A 376 35.16 37.33 -19.40
N TYR A 377 34.08 37.87 -19.96
CA TYR A 377 33.23 37.17 -20.91
C TYR A 377 32.62 38.13 -21.93
N GLY A 378 32.96 37.94 -23.21
CA GLY A 378 32.56 38.84 -24.27
C GLY A 378 33.03 40.28 -24.03
N ASN A 379 32.08 41.21 -23.89
CA ASN A 379 32.37 42.64 -23.64
C ASN A 379 32.25 43.05 -22.16
N GLY A 380 32.06 42.08 -21.25
CA GLY A 380 31.87 42.33 -19.83
C GLY A 380 32.42 41.17 -19.00
N THR A 381 31.73 40.83 -17.94
CA THR A 381 32.07 39.72 -17.04
C THR A 381 31.03 38.61 -17.09
N LEU A 382 31.35 37.44 -16.54
CA LEU A 382 30.33 36.41 -16.32
C LEU A 382 29.23 36.89 -15.37
N LEU A 383 29.53 37.79 -14.43
CA LEU A 383 28.50 38.43 -13.60
C LEU A 383 27.49 39.20 -14.45
N ASP A 384 27.95 39.97 -15.44
CA ASP A 384 27.07 40.71 -16.35
C ASP A 384 26.21 39.74 -17.18
N PHE A 385 26.76 38.58 -17.56
CA PHE A 385 26.02 37.54 -18.28
C PHE A 385 24.92 36.92 -17.41
N PHE A 386 25.25 36.40 -16.22
CA PHE A 386 24.30 35.74 -15.33
C PHE A 386 23.28 36.71 -14.69
N SER A 387 23.57 38.02 -14.66
CA SER A 387 22.64 39.06 -14.17
C SER A 387 21.62 39.50 -15.23
N LYS A 388 21.67 38.96 -16.46
CA LYS A 388 20.66 39.27 -17.47
C LYS A 388 19.28 38.76 -17.04
N PRO A 389 18.18 39.48 -17.34
CA PRO A 389 16.84 38.98 -17.07
C PRO A 389 16.54 37.78 -17.97
N ALA A 390 15.81 36.75 -17.50
CA ALA A 390 15.52 35.57 -18.32
C ALA A 390 14.75 35.92 -19.61
N SER A 391 13.99 37.02 -19.62
CA SER A 391 13.34 37.51 -20.84
C SER A 391 14.31 37.81 -21.99
N GLU A 392 15.53 38.28 -21.70
CA GLU A 392 16.56 38.52 -22.72
C GLU A 392 17.11 37.19 -23.24
N ILE A 393 17.41 36.26 -22.34
CA ILE A 393 17.91 34.92 -22.67
C ILE A 393 16.86 34.14 -23.48
N LYS A 394 15.59 34.26 -23.12
CA LYS A 394 14.47 33.62 -23.82
C LYS A 394 14.32 34.10 -25.26
N ASN A 395 14.69 35.35 -25.55
CA ASN A 395 14.63 35.90 -26.91
C ASN A 395 15.69 35.27 -27.82
N ASP A 396 16.79 34.76 -27.26
CA ASP A 396 17.82 34.02 -27.98
C ASP A 396 18.43 32.93 -27.10
N ILE A 397 17.75 31.79 -26.97
CA ILE A 397 18.16 30.70 -26.08
C ILE A 397 19.53 30.10 -26.43
N LYS A 398 20.01 30.34 -27.67
CA LYS A 398 21.29 29.86 -28.19
C LYS A 398 22.48 30.45 -27.42
N VAL A 399 22.29 31.57 -26.71
CA VAL A 399 23.31 32.13 -25.83
C VAL A 399 23.69 31.18 -24.68
N LEU A 400 22.85 30.19 -24.37
CA LEU A 400 23.12 29.15 -23.37
C LEU A 400 23.87 27.94 -23.95
N TYR A 401 23.95 27.77 -25.26
CA TYR A 401 24.62 26.60 -25.87
C TYR A 401 26.10 26.49 -25.49
N PRO A 402 26.89 27.58 -25.43
CA PRO A 402 28.27 27.50 -24.97
C PRO A 402 28.40 27.07 -23.51
N LEU A 403 27.45 27.45 -22.64
CA LEU A 403 27.41 27.00 -21.25
C LEU A 403 27.18 25.49 -21.20
N ILE A 404 26.17 24.98 -21.91
CA ILE A 404 25.82 23.55 -21.92
C ILE A 404 26.95 22.71 -22.50
N ALA A 405 27.57 23.17 -23.58
CA ALA A 405 28.72 22.50 -24.17
C ALA A 405 29.95 22.47 -23.24
N SER A 406 29.99 23.33 -22.23
CA SER A 406 31.04 23.34 -21.22
C SER A 406 30.74 22.39 -20.05
N LEU A 407 29.51 21.88 -19.92
CA LEU A 407 29.15 20.89 -18.91
C LEU A 407 29.50 19.48 -19.39
N SER A 408 29.94 18.62 -18.47
CA SER A 408 30.10 17.19 -18.74
C SER A 408 28.74 16.51 -18.98
N ASP A 409 28.72 15.30 -19.56
CA ASP A 409 27.46 14.62 -19.83
C ASP A 409 26.73 14.25 -18.53
N GLY A 410 27.47 13.93 -17.47
CA GLY A 410 26.92 13.71 -16.14
C GLY A 410 26.38 14.98 -15.48
N GLN A 411 27.05 16.13 -15.64
CA GLN A 411 26.51 17.42 -15.19
C GLN A 411 25.21 17.78 -15.93
N ARG A 412 25.16 17.54 -17.24
CA ARG A 412 23.97 17.77 -18.07
C ARG A 412 22.81 16.87 -17.66
N ALA A 413 23.09 15.59 -17.41
CA ALA A 413 22.10 14.65 -16.88
C ALA A 413 21.52 15.10 -15.53
N GLY A 414 22.34 15.77 -14.71
CA GLY A 414 21.93 16.26 -13.39
C GLY A 414 21.20 17.60 -13.36
N LEU A 415 21.02 18.30 -14.49
CA LEU A 415 20.36 19.61 -14.55
C LEU A 415 18.90 19.63 -14.07
N GLU A 416 18.28 18.45 -13.89
CA GLU A 416 16.94 18.32 -13.33
C GLU A 416 16.91 18.34 -11.79
N PHE A 417 18.08 18.17 -11.14
CA PHE A 417 18.20 17.99 -9.68
C PHE A 417 19.08 19.03 -9.00
N ILE A 418 19.77 19.85 -9.78
CA ILE A 418 20.62 20.92 -9.27
C ILE A 418 20.11 22.27 -9.76
N SER A 419 20.23 23.28 -8.92
CA SER A 419 20.05 24.67 -9.31
C SER A 419 21.29 25.20 -10.04
N LEU A 420 21.10 26.27 -10.83
CA LEU A 420 22.22 26.94 -11.49
C LEU A 420 23.21 27.56 -10.48
N LYS A 421 22.73 27.97 -9.30
CA LYS A 421 23.57 28.42 -8.19
C LYS A 421 24.49 27.30 -7.71
N GLU A 422 23.98 26.09 -7.51
CA GLU A 422 24.79 24.94 -7.12
C GLU A 422 25.82 24.58 -8.18
N LEU A 423 25.44 24.65 -9.46
CA LEU A 423 26.36 24.41 -10.56
C LEU A 423 27.56 25.39 -10.53
N LEU A 424 27.30 26.66 -10.21
CA LEU A 424 28.34 27.66 -10.01
C LEU A 424 29.21 27.36 -8.79
N VAL A 425 28.62 26.98 -7.66
CA VAL A 425 29.39 26.61 -6.46
C VAL A 425 30.34 25.44 -6.74
N ILE A 426 29.89 24.43 -7.49
CA ILE A 426 30.72 23.29 -7.88
C ILE A 426 31.96 23.75 -8.65
N ALA A 427 31.79 24.66 -9.63
CA ALA A 427 32.94 25.19 -10.38
C ALA A 427 33.88 26.04 -9.53
N MET A 428 33.37 26.72 -8.51
CA MET A 428 34.13 27.64 -7.68
C MET A 428 34.84 26.97 -6.50
N THR A 429 34.50 25.71 -6.19
CA THR A 429 35.11 24.97 -5.08
C THR A 429 36.41 24.31 -5.55
N ASP A 430 37.52 24.72 -4.96
CA ASP A 430 38.84 24.17 -5.25
C ASP A 430 39.15 22.92 -4.40
N GLU A 431 40.32 22.32 -4.62
CA GLU A 431 40.86 21.19 -3.84
C GLU A 431 40.85 21.44 -2.31
N ASN A 432 41.11 22.68 -1.89
CA ASN A 432 41.09 23.04 -0.47
C ASN A 432 39.66 23.08 0.10
N GLY A 433 38.66 23.36 -0.72
CA GLY A 433 37.26 23.37 -0.31
C GLY A 433 36.72 21.99 0.09
N TYR A 434 37.35 20.91 -0.38
CA TYR A 434 36.91 19.52 -0.16
C TYR A 434 37.69 18.75 0.92
N SER A 435 38.86 19.24 1.34
CA SER A 435 39.80 18.48 2.20
C SER A 435 39.59 18.67 3.71
N ASP A 436 38.74 19.60 4.14
CA ASP A 436 38.65 20.08 5.52
C ASP A 436 37.34 19.67 6.25
N ALA A 437 36.53 18.79 5.67
CA ALA A 437 35.23 18.43 6.24
C ALA A 437 35.33 17.30 7.28
N GLU A 438 34.96 17.58 8.52
CA GLU A 438 34.82 16.58 9.58
C GLU A 438 33.50 15.81 9.40
N LEU A 439 33.49 14.86 8.45
CA LEU A 439 32.31 14.05 8.17
C LEU A 439 32.05 12.98 9.25
N ASP A 440 33.03 12.69 10.10
CA ASP A 440 32.94 11.69 11.17
C ASP A 440 31.84 12.00 12.19
N GLU A 441 31.43 13.26 12.31
CA GLU A 441 30.36 13.69 13.22
C GLU A 441 28.96 13.37 12.69
N PHE A 442 28.80 13.04 11.40
CA PHE A 442 27.51 12.68 10.84
C PHE A 442 27.13 11.25 11.20
N GLU A 443 25.93 11.11 11.75
CA GLU A 443 25.30 9.82 11.93
C GLU A 443 24.95 9.19 10.58
N ASP A 444 25.03 7.87 10.54
CA ASP A 444 24.61 7.09 9.39
C ASP A 444 23.07 7.11 9.31
N ILE A 445 22.53 7.41 8.13
CA ILE A 445 21.08 7.51 7.89
C ILE A 445 20.67 6.50 6.82
N SER A 446 19.62 5.73 7.09
CA SER A 446 19.02 4.87 6.05
C SER A 446 18.36 5.71 4.96
N VAL A 447 18.61 5.35 3.71
CA VAL A 447 17.94 5.97 2.55
C VAL A 447 16.43 5.69 2.54
N TYR A 448 15.96 4.70 3.30
CA TYR A 448 14.55 4.35 3.44
C TYR A 448 13.94 4.87 4.74
N ASP A 449 14.63 5.72 5.50
CA ASP A 449 14.11 6.23 6.76
C ASP A 449 12.78 6.97 6.57
N GLY A 450 11.80 6.61 7.40
CA GLY A 450 10.42 7.10 7.32
C GLY A 450 9.60 6.59 6.11
N VAL A 451 10.14 5.71 5.26
CA VAL A 451 9.39 5.19 4.10
C VAL A 451 8.61 3.93 4.46
N ASP A 452 7.30 3.97 4.23
CA ASP A 452 6.48 2.76 4.22
C ASP A 452 6.72 1.95 2.93
N ARG A 453 7.68 1.03 2.97
CA ARG A 453 8.05 0.20 1.82
C ARG A 453 7.01 -0.86 1.46
N GLY A 454 5.99 -1.07 2.31
CA GLY A 454 4.89 -1.99 2.04
C GLY A 454 4.11 -1.62 0.77
N ILE A 455 4.11 -0.33 0.38
CA ILE A 455 3.41 0.16 -0.82
C ILE A 455 4.07 -0.26 -2.15
N TYR A 456 5.33 -0.73 -2.09
CA TYR A 456 6.09 -1.19 -3.25
C TYR A 456 6.18 -2.72 -3.32
N GLN A 457 5.70 -3.42 -2.28
CA GLN A 457 5.68 -4.87 -2.29
C GLN A 457 4.59 -5.36 -3.23
N LYS A 458 4.96 -6.30 -4.11
CA LYS A 458 4.02 -6.96 -5.01
C LYS A 458 2.89 -7.61 -4.20
N GLY A 459 1.64 -7.28 -4.50
CA GLY A 459 0.50 -7.74 -3.71
C GLY A 459 0.24 -6.99 -2.40
N GLY A 460 1.11 -6.06 -2.01
CA GLY A 460 0.95 -5.25 -0.81
C GLY A 460 -0.14 -4.19 -0.95
N VAL A 461 -0.41 -3.71 -2.16
CA VAL A 461 -1.42 -2.68 -2.44
C VAL A 461 -2.46 -3.18 -3.43
N ALA A 462 -3.70 -2.75 -3.23
CA ALA A 462 -4.76 -2.92 -4.21
C ALA A 462 -5.39 -1.58 -4.60
N LEU A 463 -5.78 -1.46 -5.86
CA LEU A 463 -6.63 -0.38 -6.36
C LEU A 463 -8.10 -0.75 -6.22
N THR A 464 -8.92 0.21 -5.83
CA THR A 464 -10.38 0.12 -5.89
C THR A 464 -10.94 1.27 -6.73
N SER A 465 -12.02 1.00 -7.45
CA SER A 465 -12.75 1.98 -8.24
C SER A 465 -14.24 1.66 -8.24
N ASP A 466 -15.09 2.62 -8.60
CA ASP A 466 -16.54 2.40 -8.71
C ASP A 466 -16.89 1.26 -9.67
N THR A 467 -16.13 1.12 -10.75
CA THR A 467 -16.30 0.05 -11.74
C THR A 467 -16.00 -1.32 -11.13
N LEU A 468 -14.87 -1.46 -10.42
CA LEU A 468 -14.50 -2.71 -9.75
C LEU A 468 -15.54 -3.09 -8.69
N ARG A 469 -15.97 -2.13 -7.87
CA ARG A 469 -16.97 -2.32 -6.81
C ARG A 469 -18.32 -2.74 -7.37
N THR A 470 -18.79 -2.07 -8.42
CA THR A 470 -20.07 -2.42 -9.09
C THR A 470 -20.01 -3.82 -9.70
N LYS A 471 -18.90 -4.18 -10.35
CA LYS A 471 -18.68 -5.52 -10.90
C LYS A 471 -18.70 -6.59 -9.81
N ALA A 472 -18.08 -6.34 -8.66
CA ALA A 472 -18.09 -7.27 -7.54
C ALA A 472 -19.50 -7.46 -6.96
N LEU A 473 -20.26 -6.38 -6.77
CA LEU A 473 -21.65 -6.44 -6.32
C LEU A 473 -22.54 -7.29 -7.25
N SER A 474 -22.33 -7.21 -8.56
CA SER A 474 -23.09 -8.02 -9.53
C SER A 474 -22.81 -9.52 -9.42
N LYS A 475 -21.59 -9.93 -9.07
CA LYS A 475 -21.21 -11.34 -8.93
C LYS A 475 -21.77 -11.97 -7.65
N THR A 476 -21.82 -11.20 -6.55
CA THR A 476 -22.31 -11.71 -5.26
C THR A 476 -23.76 -12.18 -5.32
N MET A 477 -24.56 -11.67 -6.26
CA MET A 477 -25.97 -12.06 -6.43
C MET A 477 -26.18 -13.46 -7.06
N GLU A 478 -25.16 -14.07 -7.67
CA GLU A 478 -25.33 -15.34 -8.41
C GLU A 478 -24.99 -16.62 -7.61
N GLU A 479 -24.28 -16.52 -6.47
CA GLU A 479 -23.65 -17.69 -5.81
C GLU A 479 -24.33 -18.20 -4.51
N ASP A 480 -25.50 -17.68 -4.13
CA ASP A 480 -25.93 -17.72 -2.72
C ASP A 480 -26.80 -18.94 -2.29
N SER A 481 -26.73 -20.07 -3.01
CA SER A 481 -27.49 -21.27 -2.63
C SER A 481 -26.66 -22.23 -1.77
N LEU A 482 -27.14 -22.54 -0.55
CA LEU A 482 -26.57 -23.56 0.35
C LEU A 482 -26.52 -24.95 -0.29
N PHE A 483 -27.42 -25.24 -1.23
CA PHE A 483 -27.54 -26.53 -1.90
C PHE A 483 -27.39 -26.38 -3.40
N SER A 484 -26.65 -27.30 -4.02
CA SER A 484 -26.60 -27.44 -5.46
C SER A 484 -27.99 -27.83 -6.01
N GLY A 485 -28.23 -27.54 -7.29
CA GLY A 485 -29.46 -27.97 -7.97
C GLY A 485 -29.68 -29.49 -7.90
N TRP A 486 -28.60 -30.28 -7.85
CA TRP A 486 -28.65 -31.73 -7.67
C TRP A 486 -29.14 -32.15 -6.29
N THR A 487 -28.66 -31.50 -5.23
CA THR A 487 -29.12 -31.77 -3.87
C THR A 487 -30.59 -31.42 -3.71
N ILE A 488 -31.03 -30.27 -4.26
CA ILE A 488 -32.44 -29.88 -4.27
C ILE A 488 -33.28 -30.93 -4.99
N ALA A 489 -32.85 -31.39 -6.17
CA ALA A 489 -33.55 -32.46 -6.91
C ALA A 489 -33.62 -33.77 -6.13
N ALA A 490 -32.53 -34.17 -5.46
CA ALA A 490 -32.48 -35.38 -4.63
C ALA A 490 -33.43 -35.30 -3.43
N MET A 491 -33.52 -34.13 -2.76
CA MET A 491 -34.47 -33.89 -1.68
C MET A 491 -35.91 -34.04 -2.17
N VAL A 492 -36.25 -33.47 -3.34
CA VAL A 492 -37.59 -33.59 -3.94
C VAL A 492 -37.93 -35.04 -4.28
N ILE A 493 -37.02 -35.76 -4.94
CA ILE A 493 -37.21 -37.18 -5.30
C ILE A 493 -37.40 -38.05 -4.05
N THR A 494 -36.62 -37.80 -3.00
CA THR A 494 -36.76 -38.49 -1.71
C THR A 494 -38.11 -38.22 -1.08
N GLY A 495 -38.58 -36.96 -1.06
CA GLY A 495 -39.90 -36.59 -0.57
C GLY A 495 -41.04 -37.29 -1.31
N VAL A 496 -40.98 -37.32 -2.65
CA VAL A 496 -41.96 -38.03 -3.49
C VAL A 496 -41.93 -39.54 -3.22
N THR A 497 -40.74 -40.12 -3.03
CA THR A 497 -40.57 -41.56 -2.75
C THR A 497 -41.16 -41.94 -1.39
N ILE A 498 -40.99 -41.10 -0.36
CA ILE A 498 -41.59 -41.30 0.96
C ILE A 498 -43.11 -41.27 0.88
N ALA A 499 -43.69 -40.32 0.14
CA ALA A 499 -45.13 -40.23 -0.07
C ALA A 499 -45.69 -41.47 -0.80
N ALA A 500 -44.99 -41.94 -1.84
CA ALA A 500 -45.34 -43.15 -2.57
C ALA A 500 -45.25 -44.41 -1.70
N PHE A 501 -44.21 -44.52 -0.87
CA PHE A 501 -44.05 -45.60 0.10
C PHE A 501 -45.22 -45.62 1.09
N ALA A 502 -45.55 -44.48 1.71
CA ALA A 502 -46.67 -44.38 2.65
C ALA A 502 -48.01 -44.77 2.00
N ALA A 503 -48.27 -44.31 0.77
CA ALA A 503 -49.48 -44.68 0.02
C ALA A 503 -49.52 -46.20 -0.27
N SER A 504 -48.39 -46.79 -0.69
CA SER A 504 -48.29 -48.24 -0.93
C SER A 504 -48.48 -49.06 0.34
N ALA A 505 -47.89 -48.65 1.47
CA ALA A 505 -48.05 -49.31 2.76
C ALA A 505 -49.49 -49.23 3.29
N VAL A 506 -50.16 -48.08 3.15
CA VAL A 506 -51.59 -47.94 3.48
C VAL A 506 -52.44 -48.84 2.58
N SER A 507 -52.17 -48.87 1.27
CA SER A 507 -52.90 -49.76 0.36
C SER A 507 -52.70 -51.23 0.73
N TRP A 508 -51.48 -51.64 1.05
CA TRP A 508 -51.16 -52.99 1.47
C TRP A 508 -51.88 -53.36 2.76
N SER A 509 -51.90 -52.46 3.76
CA SER A 509 -52.64 -52.68 5.02
C SER A 509 -54.15 -52.84 4.81
N LYS A 510 -54.75 -52.06 3.90
CA LYS A 510 -56.17 -52.18 3.55
C LYS A 510 -56.47 -53.50 2.82
N TYR A 511 -55.62 -53.92 1.88
CA TYR A 511 -55.78 -55.21 1.19
C TYR A 511 -55.54 -56.40 2.13
N ALA A 512 -54.58 -56.30 3.05
CA ALA A 512 -54.31 -57.31 4.06
C ALA A 512 -55.47 -57.43 5.07
N ALA A 513 -56.05 -56.31 5.52
CA ALA A 513 -57.24 -56.31 6.37
C ALA A 513 -58.46 -56.92 5.65
N LYS A 514 -58.65 -56.60 4.35
CA LYS A 514 -59.70 -57.20 3.52
C LYS A 514 -59.51 -58.71 3.34
N LEU A 515 -58.26 -59.18 3.17
CA LEU A 515 -57.94 -60.61 3.15
C LEU A 515 -58.20 -61.26 4.52
N GLY A 516 -57.91 -60.58 5.62
CA GLY A 516 -58.24 -61.02 6.97
C GLY A 516 -59.73 -61.26 7.14
N ASP A 517 -60.56 -60.27 6.78
CA ASP A 517 -62.02 -60.35 6.83
C ASP A 517 -62.58 -61.45 5.91
N ILE A 518 -62.02 -61.62 4.70
CA ILE A 518 -62.40 -62.73 3.80
C ILE A 518 -62.00 -64.07 4.40
N THR A 519 -60.82 -64.19 5.00
CA THR A 519 -60.32 -65.43 5.61
C THR A 519 -61.14 -65.80 6.85
N GLU A 520 -61.51 -64.82 7.66
CA GLU A 520 -62.40 -64.98 8.80
C GLU A 520 -63.78 -65.48 8.35
N LYS A 521 -64.39 -64.84 7.34
CA LYS A 521 -65.67 -65.28 6.75
C LYS A 521 -65.60 -66.68 6.16
N ILE A 522 -64.50 -67.03 5.49
CA ILE A 522 -64.26 -68.39 4.98
C ILE A 522 -64.14 -69.39 6.14
N ASN A 523 -63.45 -69.04 7.23
CA ASN A 523 -63.31 -69.90 8.40
C ASN A 523 -64.64 -70.08 9.13
N THR A 524 -65.44 -69.02 9.31
CA THR A 524 -66.80 -69.11 9.85
C THR A 524 -67.69 -69.98 8.96
N HIS A 525 -67.60 -69.85 7.64
CA HIS A 525 -68.36 -70.67 6.70
C HIS A 525 -67.91 -72.14 6.72
N LYS A 526 -66.60 -72.42 6.87
CA LYS A 526 -66.06 -73.76 7.10
C LYS A 526 -66.63 -74.38 8.37
N GLU A 527 -66.69 -73.64 9.47
CA GLU A 527 -67.28 -74.13 10.72
C GLU A 527 -68.78 -74.45 10.56
N VAL A 528 -69.53 -73.60 9.85
CA VAL A 528 -70.95 -73.85 9.54
C VAL A 528 -71.13 -75.09 8.66
N LEU A 529 -70.32 -75.28 7.63
CA LEU A 529 -70.32 -76.48 6.79
C LEU A 529 -69.92 -77.73 7.59
N PHE A 530 -68.95 -77.61 8.50
CA PHE A 530 -68.56 -78.68 9.41
C PHE A 530 -69.71 -79.10 10.34
N MET A 531 -70.50 -78.14 10.83
CA MET A 531 -71.71 -78.41 11.62
C MET A 531 -72.81 -79.05 10.76
N GLN A 532 -73.03 -78.56 9.54
CA GLN A 532 -74.02 -79.11 8.61
C GLN A 532 -73.70 -80.53 8.15
N TRP A 533 -72.43 -80.91 8.07
CA TRP A 533 -71.99 -82.26 7.71
C TRP A 533 -71.87 -83.19 8.92
N GLY A 534 -71.71 -82.66 10.13
CA GLY A 534 -71.70 -83.42 11.39
C GLY A 534 -73.01 -84.15 11.69
N ASP A 535 -74.14 -83.69 11.14
CA ASP A 535 -75.46 -84.28 11.34
C ASP A 535 -75.85 -85.32 10.27
N LYS A 536 -74.98 -85.63 9.29
CA LYS A 536 -75.23 -86.71 8.33
C LYS A 536 -74.87 -88.07 8.96
N PRO A 537 -75.83 -89.01 9.11
CA PRO A 537 -75.55 -90.31 9.71
C PRO A 537 -74.69 -91.15 8.76
N GLY A 538 -73.41 -91.26 9.07
CA GLY A 538 -72.41 -92.02 8.31
C GLY A 538 -70.95 -91.66 8.61
N ILE A 539 -70.67 -90.48 9.19
CA ILE A 539 -69.31 -89.96 9.40
C ILE A 539 -68.85 -90.11 10.86
N ASN A 540 -69.30 -91.15 11.57
CA ASN A 540 -68.77 -91.49 12.90
C ASN A 540 -67.65 -92.56 12.86
N VAL A 541 -67.35 -93.13 11.69
CA VAL A 541 -66.29 -94.15 11.55
C VAL A 541 -64.90 -93.54 11.35
N VAL A 542 -64.79 -92.29 10.88
CA VAL A 542 -63.48 -91.67 10.56
C VAL A 542 -62.87 -90.90 11.74
N ARG A 543 -63.57 -90.77 12.88
CA ARG A 543 -63.10 -89.97 14.02
C ARG A 543 -62.12 -90.71 14.96
N GLN A 544 -61.96 -92.03 14.81
CA GLN A 544 -61.14 -92.85 15.73
C GLN A 544 -59.71 -93.12 15.27
N GLU A 545 -59.35 -92.82 14.02
CA GLU A 545 -57.96 -92.89 13.58
C GLU A 545 -57.41 -91.48 13.40
N GLY A 546 -56.38 -91.13 14.17
CA GLY A 546 -55.81 -89.80 14.33
C GLY A 546 -55.19 -89.18 13.07
N LEU A 547 -55.98 -88.99 12.02
CA LEU A 547 -55.65 -88.19 10.86
C LEU A 547 -55.77 -86.71 11.26
N LYS A 548 -54.63 -86.05 11.35
CA LYS A 548 -54.54 -84.59 11.44
C LYS A 548 -55.26 -83.99 10.23
N PHE A 549 -56.48 -83.50 10.43
CA PHE A 549 -57.22 -82.67 9.45
C PHE A 549 -56.55 -81.29 9.33
N GLY A 550 -55.33 -81.27 8.79
CA GLY A 550 -54.51 -80.07 8.60
C GLY A 550 -54.28 -79.72 7.13
N GLY A 551 -55.16 -80.15 6.21
CA GLY A 551 -54.84 -80.15 4.78
C GLY A 551 -55.99 -79.81 3.82
N TRP A 552 -57.01 -79.03 4.23
CA TRP A 552 -57.91 -78.45 3.23
C TRP A 552 -57.19 -77.27 2.58
N ASN A 553 -56.74 -77.44 1.34
CA ASN A 553 -56.27 -76.32 0.55
C ASN A 553 -57.50 -75.49 0.17
N MET A 554 -57.34 -74.17 0.18
CA MET A 554 -58.35 -73.18 -0.20
C MET A 554 -58.99 -73.48 -1.57
N ASN A 555 -58.24 -74.11 -2.48
CA ASN A 555 -58.73 -74.58 -3.78
C ASN A 555 -59.86 -75.62 -3.66
N ASP A 556 -59.87 -76.44 -2.60
CA ASP A 556 -60.90 -77.46 -2.38
C ASP A 556 -62.21 -76.82 -1.91
N VAL A 557 -62.11 -75.77 -1.08
CA VAL A 557 -63.26 -74.97 -0.61
C VAL A 557 -63.92 -74.20 -1.75
N PHE A 558 -63.12 -73.69 -2.69
CA PHE A 558 -63.64 -72.99 -3.88
C PHE A 558 -64.16 -73.93 -4.97
N ALA A 559 -63.79 -75.21 -4.95
CA ALA A 559 -64.25 -76.20 -5.92
C ALA A 559 -65.61 -76.83 -5.55
N GLU A 560 -65.95 -76.87 -4.25
CA GLU A 560 -67.20 -77.49 -3.75
C GLU A 560 -68.34 -76.50 -3.45
N GLY A 561 -68.09 -75.19 -3.35
CA GLY A 561 -69.11 -74.18 -3.03
C GLY A 561 -69.69 -73.44 -4.25
N GLU A 562 -71.01 -73.20 -4.27
CA GLU A 562 -71.77 -72.46 -5.30
C GLU A 562 -71.51 -70.92 -5.33
N HIS A 563 -70.28 -70.48 -5.05
CA HIS A 563 -69.98 -69.06 -4.77
C HIS A 563 -68.74 -68.55 -5.54
N PRO A 564 -68.77 -68.52 -6.89
CA PRO A 564 -67.65 -68.06 -7.74
C PRO A 564 -67.25 -66.59 -7.52
N GLU A 565 -68.13 -65.75 -6.99
CA GLU A 565 -67.79 -64.37 -6.62
C GLU A 565 -66.68 -64.28 -5.54
N TRP A 566 -66.57 -65.25 -4.62
CA TRP A 566 -65.53 -65.22 -3.58
C TRP A 566 -64.15 -65.53 -4.14
N ARG A 567 -64.07 -66.36 -5.19
CA ARG A 567 -62.82 -66.67 -5.87
C ARG A 567 -62.28 -65.45 -6.61
N GLN A 568 -63.12 -64.72 -7.34
CA GLN A 568 -62.70 -63.46 -7.99
C GLN A 568 -62.27 -62.41 -6.96
N VAL A 569 -62.99 -62.28 -5.84
CA VAL A 569 -62.63 -61.35 -4.77
C VAL A 569 -61.33 -61.77 -4.07
N TYR A 570 -61.10 -63.08 -3.87
CA TYR A 570 -59.89 -63.63 -3.27
C TYR A 570 -58.67 -63.53 -4.21
N GLU A 571 -58.79 -63.89 -5.49
CA GLU A 571 -57.73 -63.74 -6.51
C GLU A 571 -57.40 -62.26 -6.76
N GLY A 572 -58.41 -61.38 -6.78
CA GLY A 572 -58.20 -59.92 -6.84
C GLY A 572 -57.51 -59.36 -5.61
N ALA A 573 -57.85 -59.84 -4.42
CA ALA A 573 -57.22 -59.40 -3.17
C ALA A 573 -55.79 -59.95 -3.03
N THR A 574 -55.53 -61.20 -3.42
CA THR A 574 -54.20 -61.82 -3.36
C THR A 574 -53.23 -61.23 -4.38
N SER A 575 -53.67 -61.03 -5.63
CA SER A 575 -52.87 -60.32 -6.66
C SER A 575 -52.59 -58.86 -6.27
N GLY A 576 -53.58 -58.16 -5.69
CA GLY A 576 -53.40 -56.83 -5.11
C GLY A 576 -52.40 -56.80 -3.96
N THR A 577 -52.37 -57.83 -3.10
CA THR A 577 -51.39 -57.92 -2.01
C THR A 577 -49.96 -58.22 -2.45
N SER A 578 -49.73 -59.04 -3.49
CA SER A 578 -48.37 -59.33 -3.94
C SER A 578 -47.73 -58.12 -4.62
N LEU A 579 -48.50 -57.41 -5.46
CA LEU A 579 -48.06 -56.18 -6.11
C LEU A 579 -47.82 -55.06 -5.08
N SER A 580 -48.76 -54.83 -4.14
CA SER A 580 -48.58 -53.81 -3.10
C SER A 580 -47.43 -54.13 -2.14
N LYS A 581 -47.23 -55.40 -1.78
CA LYS A 581 -46.06 -55.83 -0.98
C LYS A 581 -44.75 -55.64 -1.74
N GLY A 582 -44.70 -56.02 -3.03
CA GLY A 582 -43.52 -55.82 -3.88
C GLY A 582 -43.18 -54.34 -4.06
N LEU A 583 -44.18 -53.49 -4.32
CA LEU A 583 -44.02 -52.04 -4.37
C LEU A 583 -43.57 -51.47 -3.03
N THR A 584 -44.15 -51.91 -1.91
CA THR A 584 -43.76 -51.45 -0.57
C THR A 584 -42.30 -51.79 -0.26
N ILE A 585 -41.86 -53.03 -0.52
CA ILE A 585 -40.46 -53.44 -0.29
C ILE A 585 -39.52 -52.69 -1.23
N GLY A 586 -39.85 -52.61 -2.53
CA GLY A 586 -39.03 -51.89 -3.51
C GLY A 586 -38.90 -50.40 -3.21
N LEU A 587 -40.00 -49.73 -2.89
CA LEU A 587 -40.01 -48.33 -2.46
C LEU A 587 -39.30 -48.13 -1.12
N GLY A 588 -39.38 -49.11 -0.21
CA GLY A 588 -38.65 -49.06 1.06
C GLY A 588 -37.13 -49.10 0.88
N VAL A 589 -36.63 -49.99 0.02
CA VAL A 589 -35.19 -50.07 -0.33
C VAL A 589 -34.76 -48.80 -1.07
N ALA A 590 -35.55 -48.34 -2.04
CA ALA A 590 -35.28 -47.11 -2.78
C ALA A 590 -35.25 -45.87 -1.85
N MET A 591 -36.17 -45.80 -0.89
CA MET A 591 -36.21 -44.73 0.11
C MET A 591 -34.94 -44.69 0.96
N VAL A 592 -34.46 -45.83 1.45
CA VAL A 592 -33.22 -45.89 2.24
C VAL A 592 -32.02 -45.46 1.39
N ALA A 593 -31.91 -45.93 0.15
CA ALA A 593 -30.83 -45.54 -0.75
C ALA A 593 -30.87 -44.04 -1.09
N LEU A 594 -32.04 -43.49 -1.42
CA LEU A 594 -32.23 -42.07 -1.70
C LEU A 594 -32.00 -41.18 -0.48
N ALA A 595 -32.39 -41.65 0.72
CA ALA A 595 -32.11 -40.94 1.96
C ALA A 595 -30.60 -40.86 2.22
N LEU A 596 -29.85 -41.96 2.01
CA LEU A 596 -28.39 -41.97 2.15
C LEU A 596 -27.71 -41.05 1.11
N VAL A 597 -28.13 -41.10 -0.15
CA VAL A 597 -27.61 -40.23 -1.21
C VAL A 597 -27.92 -38.76 -0.92
N THR A 598 -29.16 -38.44 -0.54
CA THR A 598 -29.57 -37.07 -0.21
C THR A 598 -28.79 -36.56 1.01
N THR A 599 -28.61 -37.40 2.03
CA THR A 599 -27.81 -37.04 3.22
C THR A 599 -26.35 -36.77 2.85
N TYR A 600 -25.76 -37.63 2.02
CA TYR A 600 -24.38 -37.46 1.54
C TYR A 600 -24.22 -36.18 0.70
N LEU A 601 -25.11 -35.94 -0.27
CA LEU A 601 -25.07 -34.74 -1.11
C LEU A 601 -25.30 -33.48 -0.28
N THR A 602 -26.25 -33.49 0.67
CA THR A 602 -26.47 -32.40 1.62
C THR A 602 -25.22 -32.11 2.44
N TYR A 603 -24.58 -33.14 3.00
CA TYR A 603 -23.34 -32.99 3.76
C TYR A 603 -22.18 -32.49 2.90
N SER A 604 -22.03 -33.01 1.67
CA SER A 604 -21.00 -32.58 0.73
C SER A 604 -21.17 -31.13 0.32
N ASP A 605 -22.40 -30.71 0.00
CA ASP A 605 -22.73 -29.33 -0.36
C ASP A 605 -22.54 -28.39 0.84
N MET A 606 -22.96 -28.78 2.05
CA MET A 606 -22.70 -27.98 3.26
C MET A 606 -21.19 -27.85 3.53
N LYS A 607 -20.43 -28.94 3.41
CA LYS A 607 -18.97 -28.91 3.56
C LYS A 607 -18.31 -28.02 2.49
N ALA A 608 -18.77 -28.09 1.25
CA ALA A 608 -18.27 -27.26 0.16
C ALA A 608 -18.64 -25.78 0.36
N TYR A 609 -19.87 -25.50 0.76
CA TYR A 609 -20.40 -24.16 1.04
C TYR A 609 -19.60 -23.46 2.15
N TYR A 610 -19.27 -24.17 3.24
CA TYR A 610 -18.45 -23.63 4.32
C TYR A 610 -16.93 -23.70 4.04
N ASN A 611 -16.49 -24.37 2.98
CA ASN A 611 -15.08 -24.43 2.59
C ASN A 611 -14.74 -23.26 1.65
N VAL A 612 -14.60 -22.08 2.25
CA VAL A 612 -14.29 -20.84 1.55
C VAL A 612 -12.82 -20.80 1.14
N LYS A 613 -12.56 -20.47 -0.13
CA LYS A 613 -11.22 -20.09 -0.57
C LYS A 613 -10.99 -18.63 -0.24
N PHE A 614 -10.14 -18.41 0.75
CA PHE A 614 -9.79 -17.08 1.21
C PHE A 614 -8.64 -16.49 0.38
N THR A 615 -8.76 -15.20 0.06
CA THR A 615 -7.73 -14.39 -0.59
C THR A 615 -6.88 -13.69 0.48
N PRO A 616 -5.59 -13.42 0.21
CA PRO A 616 -4.80 -12.52 1.05
C PRO A 616 -5.45 -11.14 1.13
N ILE A 617 -5.28 -10.46 2.26
CA ILE A 617 -5.72 -9.08 2.45
C ILE A 617 -4.55 -8.16 2.06
N PRO A 618 -4.71 -7.27 1.06
CA PRO A 618 -3.68 -6.28 0.74
C PRO A 618 -3.42 -5.37 1.95
N HIS A 619 -2.15 -5.07 2.23
CA HIS A 619 -1.77 -4.16 3.32
C HIS A 619 -2.27 -2.74 3.10
N TYR A 620 -2.41 -2.32 1.85
CA TYR A 620 -2.92 -1.01 1.48
C TYR A 620 -4.04 -1.13 0.46
N MET A 621 -4.99 -0.20 0.57
CA MET A 621 -6.03 0.03 -0.42
C MET A 621 -5.95 1.47 -0.87
N VAL A 622 -6.10 1.71 -2.17
CA VAL A 622 -6.11 3.05 -2.75
C VAL A 622 -7.31 3.17 -3.67
N ASP A 623 -8.10 4.25 -3.52
CA ASP A 623 -9.13 4.57 -4.51
C ASP A 623 -8.46 5.26 -5.71
N GLU A 624 -8.66 4.71 -6.91
CA GLU A 624 -8.00 5.15 -8.15
C GLU A 624 -8.12 6.67 -8.37
N LYS A 625 -9.27 7.25 -8.00
CA LYS A 625 -9.55 8.68 -8.16
C LYS A 625 -8.64 9.59 -7.32
N ASP A 626 -8.07 9.08 -6.23
CA ASP A 626 -7.30 9.87 -5.26
C ASP A 626 -5.81 9.99 -5.64
N ILE A 627 -5.37 9.19 -6.61
CA ILE A 627 -3.98 9.14 -7.07
C ILE A 627 -3.82 9.41 -8.57
N THR A 628 -4.89 9.55 -9.34
CA THR A 628 -4.83 9.76 -10.79
C THR A 628 -5.02 11.23 -11.16
N VAL A 629 -4.14 11.74 -12.02
CA VAL A 629 -4.26 13.08 -12.63
C VAL A 629 -4.01 12.98 -14.14
N ILE A 630 -4.53 13.92 -14.91
CA ILE A 630 -4.29 13.99 -16.36
C ILE A 630 -3.14 14.97 -16.60
N ASN A 631 -2.07 14.51 -17.26
CA ASN A 631 -0.92 15.36 -17.61
C ASN A 631 -1.22 16.28 -18.81
N GLU A 632 -0.27 17.14 -19.18
CA GLU A 632 -0.43 18.07 -20.32
C GLU A 632 -0.64 17.37 -21.67
N SER A 633 -0.20 16.12 -21.81
CA SER A 633 -0.38 15.28 -23.01
C SER A 633 -1.76 14.60 -23.06
N GLY A 634 -2.54 14.67 -21.99
CA GLY A 634 -3.83 13.99 -21.86
C GLY A 634 -3.75 12.56 -21.34
N ASP A 635 -2.57 12.10 -20.90
CA ASP A 635 -2.40 10.78 -20.31
C ASP A 635 -2.75 10.80 -18.82
N THR A 636 -3.41 9.75 -18.34
CA THR A 636 -3.61 9.54 -16.90
C THR A 636 -2.29 9.11 -16.28
N ILE A 637 -1.76 9.92 -15.38
CA ILE A 637 -0.56 9.64 -14.60
C ILE A 637 -0.91 9.50 -13.11
N VAL A 638 -0.07 8.77 -12.40
CA VAL A 638 -0.22 8.56 -10.95
C VAL A 638 0.66 9.54 -10.22
N ILE A 639 0.06 10.29 -9.30
CA ILE A 639 0.81 11.05 -8.31
C ILE A 639 0.95 10.22 -7.04
N LYS A 640 2.17 10.14 -6.52
CA LYS A 640 2.42 9.56 -5.20
C LYS A 640 1.78 10.48 -4.17
N ASN A 641 0.58 10.14 -3.72
CA ASN A 641 -0.10 10.83 -2.65
C ASN A 641 -0.19 9.91 -1.44
N GLN A 642 0.78 9.98 -0.53
CA GLN A 642 0.80 9.15 0.69
C GLN A 642 -0.48 9.31 1.52
N SER A 643 -1.17 10.47 1.42
CA SER A 643 -2.44 10.69 2.08
C SER A 643 -3.62 9.92 1.46
N ALA A 644 -3.48 9.34 0.27
CA ALA A 644 -4.52 8.56 -0.41
C ALA A 644 -4.53 7.07 -0.02
N TYR A 645 -3.53 6.61 0.76
CA TYR A 645 -3.40 5.20 1.11
C TYR A 645 -4.17 4.89 2.39
N TYR A 646 -5.08 3.93 2.29
CA TYR A 646 -5.71 3.30 3.42
C TYR A 646 -4.88 2.10 3.85
N LYS A 647 -4.37 2.08 5.08
CA LYS A 647 -3.59 0.96 5.64
C LYS A 647 -4.52 -0.02 6.36
N VAL A 648 -4.33 -1.31 6.13
CA VAL A 648 -5.13 -2.35 6.79
C VAL A 648 -4.95 -2.27 8.31
N VAL A 649 -6.05 -2.41 9.04
CA VAL A 649 -6.03 -2.49 10.48
C VAL A 649 -5.56 -3.88 10.89
N GLU A 650 -4.61 -3.93 11.83
CA GLU A 650 -4.09 -5.20 12.34
C GLU A 650 -4.98 -5.78 13.43
N CYS A 651 -4.73 -7.04 13.76
CA CYS A 651 -5.38 -7.75 14.86
C CYS A 651 -4.38 -8.39 15.83
N ASN A 652 -4.90 -9.01 16.88
CA ASN A 652 -4.11 -9.71 17.90
C ASN A 652 -3.68 -11.14 17.51
N ARG A 653 -3.78 -11.51 16.23
CA ARG A 653 -3.37 -12.82 15.71
C ARG A 653 -1.85 -13.01 15.81
N LYS A 654 -1.42 -14.25 16.06
CA LYS A 654 -0.02 -14.64 16.18
C LYS A 654 0.31 -15.81 15.26
N LYS A 655 1.59 -16.00 14.98
CA LYS A 655 2.08 -17.17 14.25
C LYS A 655 1.61 -18.46 14.90
N GLY A 656 0.90 -19.29 14.15
CA GLY A 656 0.30 -20.54 14.62
C GLY A 656 -1.22 -20.45 14.88
N ASP A 657 -1.80 -19.26 14.90
CA ASP A 657 -3.25 -19.08 14.92
C ASP A 657 -3.87 -19.39 13.54
N ASP A 658 -5.18 -19.66 13.53
CA ASP A 658 -5.96 -19.88 12.31
C ASP A 658 -5.75 -18.73 11.30
N TYR A 659 -5.45 -19.10 10.05
CA TYR A 659 -5.29 -18.20 8.90
C TYR A 659 -4.11 -17.23 8.95
N PHE A 660 -3.21 -17.33 9.93
CA PHE A 660 -2.01 -16.49 9.98
C PHE A 660 -1.17 -16.60 8.69
N ASP A 661 -1.01 -17.79 8.13
CA ASP A 661 -0.24 -18.00 6.89
C ASP A 661 -0.91 -17.39 5.62
N ILE A 662 -2.16 -16.92 5.72
CA ILE A 662 -2.92 -16.36 4.58
C ILE A 662 -3.08 -14.85 4.70
N ILE A 663 -3.44 -14.34 5.89
CA ILE A 663 -3.71 -12.92 6.12
C ILE A 663 -2.82 -12.28 7.19
N ASP A 664 -1.84 -13.02 7.73
CA ASP A 664 -0.92 -12.55 8.77
C ASP A 664 -1.67 -11.89 9.95
N THR A 665 -1.28 -10.69 10.35
CA THR A 665 -1.94 -9.89 11.38
C THR A 665 -3.08 -9.04 10.83
N CYS A 666 -3.42 -9.09 9.54
CA CYS A 666 -4.52 -8.29 8.98
C CYS A 666 -5.85 -8.66 9.65
N ALA A 667 -6.63 -7.65 10.05
CA ALA A 667 -7.88 -7.85 10.73
C ALA A 667 -9.00 -8.30 9.79
N ASP A 668 -9.80 -9.25 10.26
CA ASP A 668 -11.07 -9.60 9.65
C ASP A 668 -12.22 -9.20 10.59
N MET A 669 -13.03 -8.21 10.18
CA MET A 669 -14.20 -7.77 10.96
C MET A 669 -15.25 -8.87 11.13
N ASN A 670 -15.12 -9.94 10.34
CA ASN A 670 -15.98 -11.10 10.36
C ASN A 670 -15.48 -12.20 11.33
N GLY A 671 -14.36 -12.00 12.02
CA GLY A 671 -13.83 -12.90 13.06
C GLY A 671 -13.36 -14.26 12.52
N CYS A 672 -13.04 -14.35 11.23
CA CYS A 672 -12.64 -15.57 10.53
C CYS A 672 -13.69 -16.71 10.52
N VAL A 673 -14.96 -16.40 10.80
CA VAL A 673 -16.05 -17.41 10.87
C VAL A 673 -17.03 -17.36 9.70
N ASN A 674 -16.90 -16.37 8.82
CA ASN A 674 -17.88 -15.97 7.81
C ASN A 674 -17.46 -16.34 6.36
N PRO A 675 -18.32 -16.14 5.34
CA PRO A 675 -18.06 -16.56 3.95
C PRO A 675 -16.90 -15.86 3.24
N GLN A 676 -16.34 -14.81 3.83
CA GLN A 676 -15.26 -13.99 3.28
C GLN A 676 -14.70 -13.07 4.36
N TRP A 677 -13.53 -12.50 4.06
CA TRP A 677 -12.97 -11.44 4.89
C TRP A 677 -13.69 -10.11 4.64
N LEU A 678 -13.87 -9.37 5.72
CA LEU A 678 -14.27 -7.98 5.71
C LEU A 678 -13.12 -7.18 6.34
N ALA A 679 -12.18 -6.77 5.50
CA ALA A 679 -10.98 -6.08 5.95
C ALA A 679 -11.31 -4.63 6.30
N LEU A 680 -10.83 -4.19 7.47
CA LEU A 680 -10.89 -2.79 7.89
C LEU A 680 -9.59 -2.09 7.55
N TYR A 681 -9.70 -0.88 7.03
CA TYR A 681 -8.58 -0.02 6.73
C TYR A 681 -8.74 1.34 7.40
N ALA A 682 -7.62 1.97 7.72
CA ALA A 682 -7.53 3.30 8.30
C ALA A 682 -6.70 4.22 7.41
N GLN A 683 -7.12 5.48 7.31
CA GLN A 683 -6.39 6.51 6.56
C GLN A 683 -5.86 7.57 7.52
N LYS A 684 -4.58 7.92 7.38
CA LYS A 684 -4.00 9.13 7.98
C LYS A 684 -3.74 10.12 6.85
N SER A 685 -4.24 11.34 6.99
CA SER A 685 -4.13 12.37 5.96
C SER A 685 -3.95 13.73 6.61
N ASP A 686 -2.96 14.48 6.12
CA ASP A 686 -2.65 15.85 6.51
C ASP A 686 -3.75 16.85 6.09
N ILE A 687 -4.39 16.60 4.95
CA ILE A 687 -5.44 17.45 4.39
C ILE A 687 -6.84 17.12 4.92
N ALA A 688 -7.06 15.92 5.45
CA ALA A 688 -8.37 15.51 5.98
C ALA A 688 -8.54 15.91 7.46
N SER A 689 -9.78 15.79 7.95
CA SER A 689 -10.10 16.13 9.35
C SER A 689 -9.95 14.89 10.24
N PRO A 690 -9.19 14.98 11.34
CA PRO A 690 -8.96 13.84 12.22
C PRO A 690 -10.23 13.40 12.95
N ILE A 691 -10.33 12.10 13.23
CA ILE A 691 -11.39 11.48 14.01
C ILE A 691 -11.21 11.84 15.48
N LEU A 692 -12.24 12.40 16.11
CA LEU A 692 -12.23 12.74 17.53
C LEU A 692 -12.34 11.47 18.39
N ALA A 693 -11.44 11.31 19.37
CA ALA A 693 -11.33 10.10 20.17
C ALA A 693 -12.61 9.72 20.93
N GLY A 694 -13.22 10.69 21.60
CA GLY A 694 -14.47 10.51 22.35
C GLY A 694 -15.73 10.45 21.49
N SER A 695 -15.60 10.37 20.15
CA SER A 695 -16.75 10.46 19.26
C SER A 695 -17.31 9.13 18.77
N PHE A 696 -16.61 8.01 18.97
CA PHE A 696 -17.15 6.71 18.52
C PHE A 696 -18.50 6.40 19.16
N LEU A 697 -19.46 6.00 18.33
CA LEU A 697 -20.81 5.64 18.75
C LEU A 697 -21.26 4.38 18.03
N VAL A 698 -21.57 3.33 18.79
CA VAL A 698 -22.08 2.07 18.25
C VAL A 698 -23.60 2.04 18.32
N LYS A 699 -24.24 1.68 17.21
CA LYS A 699 -25.68 1.44 17.12
C LYS A 699 -25.94 -0.01 16.73
N VAL A 700 -26.71 -0.71 17.56
CA VAL A 700 -27.11 -2.10 17.35
C VAL A 700 -28.61 -2.15 17.03
N ASN A 701 -28.98 -2.77 15.91
CA ASN A 701 -30.33 -2.85 15.36
C ASN A 701 -31.00 -1.48 15.09
N ASP A 702 -30.22 -0.41 15.01
CA ASP A 702 -30.67 0.95 14.67
C ASP A 702 -29.87 1.45 13.46
N LYS A 703 -30.59 1.75 12.37
CA LYS A 703 -30.03 2.21 11.09
C LYS A 703 -30.10 3.72 10.92
N ASN A 704 -30.65 4.44 11.90
CA ASN A 704 -30.79 5.87 11.81
C ASN A 704 -29.44 6.55 12.06
N LEU A 705 -29.12 7.54 11.23
CA LEU A 705 -27.95 8.39 11.44
C LEU A 705 -28.11 9.16 12.77
N PRO A 706 -27.19 8.98 13.75
CA PRO A 706 -27.30 9.68 15.01
C PRO A 706 -27.14 11.20 14.85
N ALA A 707 -27.83 11.97 15.69
CA ALA A 707 -27.79 13.43 15.62
C ALA A 707 -26.36 13.97 15.78
N GLY A 708 -25.93 14.83 14.85
CA GLY A 708 -24.59 15.43 14.84
C GLY A 708 -23.49 14.53 14.29
N TYR A 709 -23.82 13.34 13.78
CA TYR A 709 -22.92 12.49 13.01
C TYR A 709 -23.20 12.64 11.53
N LYS A 710 -22.15 12.52 10.71
CA LYS A 710 -22.24 12.57 9.24
C LYS A 710 -21.76 11.29 8.57
N THR A 711 -20.88 10.56 9.24
CA THR A 711 -20.23 9.36 8.73
C THR A 711 -19.96 8.37 9.87
N GLY A 712 -19.37 7.24 9.51
CA GLY A 712 -18.92 6.17 10.38
C GLY A 712 -18.03 5.21 9.61
N ILE A 713 -17.75 4.04 10.16
CA ILE A 713 -17.07 2.98 9.41
C ILE A 713 -17.96 2.65 8.21
N HIS A 714 -17.44 2.86 7.01
CA HIS A 714 -18.18 2.74 5.75
C HIS A 714 -17.51 1.75 4.80
N MET A 715 -18.18 1.40 3.70
CA MET A 715 -17.53 0.65 2.61
C MET A 715 -16.75 1.62 1.71
N PHE A 716 -15.67 1.19 1.08
CA PHE A 716 -15.04 1.97 0.00
C PHE A 716 -16.07 2.40 -1.06
N GLY A 717 -15.97 3.66 -1.51
CA GLY A 717 -16.94 4.28 -2.43
C GLY A 717 -18.26 4.75 -1.81
N SER A 718 -18.48 4.53 -0.51
CA SER A 718 -19.65 5.04 0.23
C SER A 718 -19.22 6.08 1.26
N GLY A 719 -19.93 7.20 1.36
CA GLY A 719 -19.75 8.16 2.46
C GLY A 719 -20.64 7.89 3.69
N SER A 720 -21.46 6.84 3.65
CA SER A 720 -22.38 6.48 4.74
C SER A 720 -21.85 5.27 5.51
N ALA A 721 -22.00 5.31 6.84
CA ALA A 721 -21.70 4.19 7.72
C ALA A 721 -22.41 2.92 7.22
N CYS A 722 -21.73 1.78 7.24
CA CYS A 722 -22.29 0.51 6.79
C CYS A 722 -22.66 -0.38 7.99
N ASN A 723 -23.52 -1.36 7.72
CA ASN A 723 -23.78 -2.45 8.67
C ASN A 723 -22.61 -3.44 8.59
N LEU A 724 -21.86 -3.58 9.69
CA LEU A 724 -20.73 -4.52 9.80
C LEU A 724 -21.18 -5.98 9.66
N ASN A 725 -22.43 -6.27 10.03
CA ASN A 725 -23.06 -7.59 9.89
C ASN A 725 -24.06 -7.59 8.74
N ASN A 726 -23.66 -7.08 7.58
CA ASN A 726 -24.49 -7.12 6.39
C ASN A 726 -24.74 -8.58 5.98
N GLU A 727 -25.98 -8.93 5.65
CA GLU A 727 -26.38 -10.29 5.25
C GLU A 727 -25.63 -10.83 4.02
N ASN A 728 -25.06 -9.94 3.20
CA ASN A 728 -24.21 -10.33 2.07
C ASN A 728 -22.83 -10.85 2.52
N TYR A 729 -22.44 -10.58 3.77
CA TYR A 729 -21.09 -10.83 4.29
C TYR A 729 -21.06 -11.82 5.46
N CYS A 730 -22.21 -12.20 6.01
CA CYS A 730 -22.31 -13.11 7.14
C CYS A 730 -23.16 -14.35 6.82
N TRP A 731 -22.87 -15.47 7.48
CA TRP A 731 -23.68 -16.69 7.31
C TRP A 731 -25.08 -16.54 7.90
N ASN A 732 -25.21 -15.79 8.99
CA ASN A 732 -26.49 -15.57 9.65
C ASN A 732 -27.18 -14.31 9.11
N LYS A 733 -28.16 -14.47 8.22
CA LYS A 733 -28.96 -13.34 7.69
C LYS A 733 -29.82 -12.64 8.74
N SER A 734 -29.97 -13.22 9.93
CA SER A 734 -30.64 -12.61 11.09
C SER A 734 -29.67 -12.00 12.10
N ALA A 735 -28.39 -11.83 11.74
CA ALA A 735 -27.41 -11.16 12.60
C ALA A 735 -27.87 -9.74 12.95
N ASN A 736 -27.49 -9.28 14.15
CA ASN A 736 -27.81 -7.92 14.58
C ASN A 736 -27.11 -6.92 13.67
N SER A 737 -27.83 -5.90 13.20
CA SER A 737 -27.21 -4.81 12.46
C SER A 737 -26.31 -4.01 13.39
N VAL A 738 -25.01 -3.91 13.11
CA VAL A 738 -24.07 -3.13 13.93
C VAL A 738 -23.45 -2.05 13.06
N MET A 739 -23.57 -0.79 13.49
CA MET A 739 -23.00 0.37 12.79
C MET A 739 -22.14 1.16 13.79
N VAL A 740 -20.97 1.63 13.35
CA VAL A 740 -20.06 2.44 14.16
C VAL A 740 -19.94 3.81 13.51
N TYR A 741 -20.33 4.86 14.24
CA TYR A 741 -20.26 6.24 13.80
C TYR A 741 -19.12 6.97 14.49
N PHE A 742 -18.55 7.99 13.84
CA PHE A 742 -17.54 8.87 14.43
C PHE A 742 -17.72 10.31 13.94
N LYS A 743 -17.16 11.26 14.68
CA LYS A 743 -17.10 12.67 14.30
C LYS A 743 -15.67 13.04 13.95
N THR A 744 -15.52 13.84 12.91
CA THR A 744 -14.27 14.48 12.59
C THR A 744 -14.27 15.93 13.10
N GLN A 745 -13.10 16.47 13.39
CA GLN A 745 -12.97 17.87 13.78
C GLN A 745 -13.45 18.77 12.62
N SER A 746 -14.47 19.60 12.85
CA SER A 746 -14.96 20.51 11.82
C SER A 746 -13.89 21.58 11.52
N THR A 747 -13.45 21.66 10.27
CA THR A 747 -12.42 22.61 9.79
C THR A 747 -12.86 24.08 9.79
N SER A 748 -14.03 24.40 10.33
CA SER A 748 -14.66 25.74 10.31
C SER A 748 -13.97 26.81 11.19
N GLY A 749 -12.66 26.74 11.40
CA GLY A 749 -11.90 27.75 12.17
C GLY A 749 -10.38 27.63 12.15
N ALA A 750 -9.80 26.59 11.52
CA ALA A 750 -8.36 26.55 11.31
C ALA A 750 -8.04 27.33 10.03
N SER A 751 -7.58 28.57 10.20
CA SER A 751 -6.93 29.34 9.14
C SER A 751 -5.93 28.45 8.43
N THR A 752 -5.97 28.47 7.10
CA THR A 752 -5.05 27.84 6.14
C THR A 752 -3.62 28.38 6.31
N SER A 753 -3.05 28.24 7.49
CA SER A 753 -1.63 28.37 7.76
C SER A 753 -1.04 26.96 7.69
N GLY A 754 -1.36 26.26 6.59
CA GLY A 754 -0.70 25.03 6.23
C GLY A 754 0.71 25.38 5.82
N SER A 755 1.67 24.76 6.49
CA SER A 755 3.08 24.77 6.16
C SER A 755 3.25 24.51 4.66
N ASN A 756 3.55 25.55 3.87
CA ASN A 756 3.94 25.43 2.47
C ASN A 756 5.39 24.93 2.37
N PHE A 757 5.71 23.81 3.01
CA PHE A 757 6.92 23.05 2.71
C PHE A 757 6.63 22.08 1.56
N THR A 758 6.11 22.63 0.45
CA THR A 758 5.99 21.95 -0.84
C THR A 758 7.22 22.29 -1.66
N THR A 759 8.12 21.33 -1.82
CA THR A 759 9.07 21.16 -2.95
C THR A 759 10.15 22.24 -3.17
N GLY A 760 9.98 23.48 -2.72
CA GLY A 760 10.91 24.60 -2.93
C GLY A 760 12.02 24.72 -1.87
N SER A 761 11.80 24.21 -0.66
CA SER A 761 12.80 24.18 0.43
C SER A 761 13.81 23.03 0.30
N LEU A 762 13.62 22.14 -0.67
CA LEU A 762 14.50 21.01 -1.00
C LEU A 762 15.81 21.44 -1.68
N ALA A 763 15.79 22.54 -2.43
CA ALA A 763 17.01 23.15 -2.96
C ALA A 763 17.85 23.78 -1.84
N LEU A 764 17.23 24.31 -0.78
CA LEU A 764 17.95 25.01 0.28
C LEU A 764 18.88 24.07 1.06
N ALA A 765 18.43 22.86 1.41
CA ALA A 765 19.22 21.91 2.21
C ALA A 765 20.48 21.38 1.49
N GLY A 766 20.38 21.09 0.19
CA GLY A 766 21.52 20.68 -0.65
C GLY A 766 22.48 21.84 -0.95
N VAL A 767 21.95 23.04 -1.18
CA VAL A 767 22.71 24.30 -1.31
C VAL A 767 23.48 24.60 -0.01
N CYS A 768 22.86 24.41 1.16
CA CYS A 768 23.41 24.75 2.48
C CYS A 768 24.72 24.02 2.84
N GLY A 769 24.88 22.76 2.44
CA GLY A 769 26.12 22.03 2.70
C GLY A 769 27.32 22.50 1.88
N LEU A 770 27.09 22.97 0.65
CA LEU A 770 28.15 23.49 -0.23
C LEU A 770 28.37 25.00 -0.12
N ALA A 771 27.32 25.77 0.19
CA ALA A 771 27.40 27.18 0.55
C ALA A 771 28.44 27.42 1.65
N ALA A 772 28.46 26.52 2.64
CA ALA A 772 29.38 26.55 3.76
C ALA A 772 30.83 26.22 3.37
N GLY A 773 31.05 25.33 2.40
CA GLY A 773 32.37 25.05 1.82
C GLY A 773 32.91 26.22 0.98
N ALA A 774 32.07 26.83 0.14
CA ALA A 774 32.43 27.98 -0.69
C ALA A 774 32.65 29.28 0.13
N LEU A 775 31.92 29.46 1.24
CA LEU A 775 32.13 30.54 2.22
C LEU A 775 33.54 30.52 2.82
N ILE A 776 34.09 29.33 3.09
CA ILE A 776 35.42 29.15 3.66
C ILE A 776 36.51 29.50 2.65
N SER A 777 36.35 29.06 1.39
CA SER A 777 37.29 29.39 0.31
C SER A 777 37.24 30.88 -0.10
N GLY A 778 36.05 31.50 -0.11
CA GLY A 778 35.87 32.93 -0.41
C GLY A 778 36.46 33.88 0.64
N ILE A 779 36.34 33.53 1.93
CA ILE A 779 36.94 34.32 3.03
C ILE A 779 38.47 34.12 3.09
N ALA A 780 38.98 32.94 2.72
CA ALA A 780 40.41 32.69 2.58
C ALA A 780 41.02 33.51 1.41
N ALA A 781 40.33 33.59 0.26
CA ALA A 781 40.78 34.35 -0.91
C ALA A 781 40.84 35.87 -0.66
N THR A 782 39.84 36.45 0.02
CA THR A 782 39.82 37.89 0.36
C THR A 782 40.82 38.26 1.47
N ALA A 783 41.15 37.34 2.39
CA ALA A 783 42.19 37.54 3.40
C ALA A 783 43.61 37.50 2.81
N ILE A 784 43.85 36.68 1.77
CA ILE A 784 45.14 36.60 1.06
C ILE A 784 45.31 37.79 0.09
N GLY A 785 44.24 38.26 -0.56
CA GLY A 785 44.26 39.45 -1.42
C GLY A 785 44.58 40.75 -0.69
N LYS A 786 44.10 40.92 0.56
CA LYS A 786 44.40 42.12 1.37
C LYS A 786 45.83 42.17 1.91
N LYS A 787 46.56 41.05 1.96
CA LYS A 787 47.96 41.01 2.42
C LYS A 787 48.99 41.41 1.36
N LYS A 788 48.62 41.44 0.07
CA LYS A 788 49.51 41.90 -1.03
C LYS A 788 49.46 43.41 -1.32
N ARG A 789 48.60 44.20 -0.67
CA ARG A 789 48.51 45.67 -0.86
C ARG A 789 49.04 46.53 0.30
N LYS A 790 49.75 45.95 1.27
CA LYS A 790 50.37 46.71 2.38
C LYS A 790 51.90 46.59 2.49
N THR A 791 52.58 46.44 1.36
CA THR A 791 54.04 46.64 1.27
C THR A 791 54.43 47.34 -0.03
N ALA A 792 53.92 48.55 -0.25
CA ALA A 792 54.50 49.56 -1.14
C ALA A 792 53.84 50.93 -0.88
N ALA A 793 54.11 51.49 0.30
CA ALA A 793 54.16 52.92 0.63
C ALA A 793 54.64 53.05 2.08
#